data_AF-A0A7C8CQI7-F1
#
_entry.id   AF-A0A7C8CQI7-F1
#
_cell.length_a   1.000
_cell.length_b   1.000
_cell.length_c   1.000
_cell.angle_alpha   90.00
_cell.angle_beta   90.00
_cell.angle_gamma   90.00
#
_symmetry.space_group_name_H-M   'P 1'
#
loop_
_entity.id
_entity.type
_entity.pdbx_description
1 polymer ?
#
loop_
_entity_poly.entity_id
_entity_poly.type
_entity_poly.pdbx_seq_one_letter_code
_entity_poly.pdbx_strand_id
1 'polypeptide(L)'
;MGTPLCMQVFPALIRVVAASACLAFLAPAVLQADAHNWLISEVFSSADGTVQFVEFTNDTDDEQFMNGENLQNNAGQAFNFLADLPTNLTANRRLLVGTAAYAALPGAPAPDYIIPSGLFLVTGDAVIYSGGDEVVFNFLPTNGILSISRDGIAGVNSPTNFAGVSGSITVTNNAPDCNANGIPDDTDIANGTSTDCDSDGVPDDCSAALNDCNNNGIHDACEPDDDGDGVINVCDPCPVDVNNDSDGDGVCDSQDVCVGGNDFIDSDLDGTPDFCDACPADPLDDSDGDGTCDSDDICAGGNDFIDTDGDGIPDFCDICPLDGANDQDGDGLCANLDACPLDAANDQDGDGLCADVDPCPLDAANDQDGDGLCGDVDSCPLDPDNDIDGDGVCGDVDPCPFDALDDSDGDGVCDGQDQCPGGNDALDADADGVPDFCDACPADPDNDSDGDGLCADVDPCPLDANNDQDGDGLCGNVDSCPLDPDNDIDGDGVCGNLDPCPLDPFDDSDGDGICDGQDQCPGGDDGIDSDFDGAPDFCDPCPLDPDNDVDGDSLCGDVDPCPVDSANDADGDGLCESVDACPLDSSNDIDGDGLCADVDPCPLDGANDIDGDGLCGDVDPCPFDPENDADGDGICENLDSCPLDPANDIDGDGLCADVDPCPLDSSNDQDGDGLCADVDSCPLDADNDIDGDGICGDVDACPLDADNDIDGDGLCADVDPCPIDALNDSDGDGSCDSVDICPGGDDSIDTDLDGVPDFCDPCPLDAGGDSDGDGVCDSVDLCSGGDDTVDTDLDGTADFCDSCPLDADNDIDGDGICGDVDACPLDADNDLDGDGICGDVDSCPLDSNNDLDGDGICGDVDACPLDADNDIDGDGICGDVDGCPLDADNDIDGDGLCADVDPCPIDALNDSDGDGSCDSVDICPGGDDSIDTDLDGIPDFCDPCPLDAGGDSDGDGVCDSEDLCAGGDDGVDSDLDGIADFCDSCPLDADNDIDGDGLFG
;
A
#
# COMPACT_ATOMS: atom_id res chain seq x y z
N MET A 1 -65.37 39.32 -29.54
CA MET A 1 -66.80 39.61 -29.79
C MET A 1 -67.49 39.88 -28.45
N GLY A 2 -68.18 41.02 -28.31
CA GLY A 2 -69.30 41.31 -27.36
C GLY A 2 -68.98 41.48 -25.86
N THR A 3 -68.63 42.67 -25.32
CA THR A 3 -69.47 43.82 -24.84
C THR A 3 -70.23 43.62 -23.50
N PRO A 4 -70.52 44.68 -22.69
CA PRO A 4 -69.89 46.02 -22.59
C PRO A 4 -69.91 46.76 -21.20
N LEU A 5 -69.43 48.03 -21.22
CA LEU A 5 -69.72 49.24 -20.40
C LEU A 5 -68.79 49.52 -19.19
N CYS A 6 -68.28 50.74 -18.90
CA CYS A 6 -68.27 52.07 -19.55
C CYS A 6 -67.45 53.09 -18.70
N MET A 7 -66.74 54.05 -19.36
CA MET A 7 -66.40 55.45 -18.95
C MET A 7 -65.53 55.71 -17.70
N GLN A 8 -64.69 56.74 -17.51
CA GLN A 8 -63.91 57.76 -18.27
C GLN A 8 -63.64 58.97 -17.32
N VAL A 9 -62.37 59.41 -17.21
CA VAL A 9 -61.88 60.83 -17.24
C VAL A 9 -61.80 61.70 -15.95
N PHE A 10 -60.57 62.21 -15.71
CA PHE A 10 -59.99 63.38 -14.98
C PHE A 10 -60.80 64.73 -15.01
N PRO A 11 -60.28 65.91 -14.55
CA PRO A 11 -59.65 66.37 -13.28
C PRO A 11 -60.29 67.71 -12.77
N ALA A 12 -59.79 68.32 -11.68
CA ALA A 12 -59.39 69.76 -11.59
C ALA A 12 -59.45 70.40 -10.19
N LEU A 13 -58.41 71.21 -9.96
CA LEU A 13 -58.12 72.19 -8.91
C LEU A 13 -59.20 73.30 -8.71
N ILE A 14 -59.22 73.92 -7.50
CA ILE A 14 -59.60 75.31 -7.11
C ILE A 14 -60.86 75.54 -6.21
N ARG A 15 -60.57 75.87 -4.93
CA ARG A 15 -61.03 76.97 -4.04
C ARG A 15 -62.50 77.14 -3.55
N VAL A 16 -62.61 77.15 -2.20
CA VAL A 16 -63.15 78.21 -1.29
C VAL A 16 -64.69 78.43 -1.19
N VAL A 17 -65.14 78.58 0.08
CA VAL A 17 -66.30 79.33 0.63
C VAL A 17 -67.47 78.50 1.20
N ALA A 18 -67.40 78.30 2.52
CA ALA A 18 -68.34 78.74 3.56
C ALA A 18 -69.79 78.21 3.67
N ALA A 19 -70.09 77.90 4.95
CA ALA A 19 -71.23 78.36 5.74
C ALA A 19 -72.57 77.62 5.66
N SER A 20 -72.80 76.86 6.74
CA SER A 20 -73.81 77.16 7.78
C SER A 20 -75.28 76.81 7.58
N ALA A 21 -75.84 76.38 8.72
CA ALA A 21 -77.23 76.41 9.21
C ALA A 21 -78.06 75.15 8.90
N CYS A 22 -78.29 74.22 9.84
CA CYS A 22 -78.81 74.33 11.21
C CYS A 22 -80.24 74.93 11.27
N LEU A 23 -81.20 74.17 11.83
CA LEU A 23 -82.26 74.60 12.78
C LEU A 23 -83.23 73.41 13.00
N ALA A 24 -83.21 72.70 14.13
CA ALA A 24 -83.60 73.08 15.50
C ALA A 24 -85.13 73.01 15.77
N PHE A 25 -85.50 72.23 16.80
CA PHE A 25 -86.70 72.46 17.60
C PHE A 25 -86.37 72.38 19.11
N LEU A 26 -86.56 73.54 19.75
CA LEU A 26 -86.53 73.99 21.15
C LEU A 26 -87.55 73.22 22.05
N ALA A 27 -87.50 73.06 23.39
CA ALA A 27 -86.96 73.79 24.56
C ALA A 27 -87.18 72.93 25.88
N PRO A 28 -87.03 73.45 27.13
CA PRO A 28 -85.83 73.94 27.82
C PRO A 28 -85.71 73.49 29.32
N ALA A 29 -84.49 73.45 29.86
CA ALA A 29 -84.20 73.68 31.29
C ALA A 29 -82.75 74.22 31.46
N VAL A 30 -82.62 75.55 31.30
CA VAL A 30 -81.92 76.51 32.17
C VAL A 30 -80.82 75.97 33.12
N LEU A 31 -79.57 76.39 32.81
CA LEU A 31 -78.37 76.67 33.66
C LEU A 31 -77.84 75.51 34.52
N GLN A 32 -76.58 75.09 34.45
CA GLN A 32 -75.30 75.76 34.20
C GLN A 32 -74.48 74.75 33.39
N ALA A 33 -73.91 75.14 32.25
CA ALA A 33 -72.70 74.46 31.81
C ALA A 33 -71.63 75.02 32.75
N ASP A 34 -71.34 74.33 33.85
CA ASP A 34 -70.00 74.43 34.45
C ASP A 34 -69.10 73.73 33.44
N ALA A 35 -68.57 74.53 32.51
CA ALA A 35 -67.47 74.05 31.70
C ALA A 35 -66.31 73.87 32.67
N HIS A 36 -65.88 72.62 32.83
CA HIS A 36 -64.74 72.32 33.66
C HIS A 36 -63.49 73.04 33.13
N ASN A 37 -62.75 73.74 33.99
CA ASN A 37 -61.55 74.50 33.57
C ASN A 37 -60.30 73.61 33.39
N TRP A 38 -60.48 72.29 33.25
CA TRP A 38 -59.39 71.38 32.92
C TRP A 38 -58.96 71.59 31.47
N LEU A 39 -57.65 71.82 31.31
CA LEU A 39 -57.02 72.12 30.05
C LEU A 39 -55.94 71.07 29.76
N ILE A 40 -56.05 70.36 28.64
CA ILE A 40 -55.07 69.36 28.19
C ILE A 40 -53.71 70.04 28.04
N SER A 41 -52.71 69.63 28.82
CA SER A 41 -51.35 70.19 28.80
C SER A 41 -50.38 69.35 27.98
N GLU A 42 -50.56 68.03 27.98
CA GLU A 42 -49.60 67.08 27.42
C GLU A 42 -50.32 65.85 26.86
N VAL A 43 -49.89 65.36 25.70
CA VAL A 43 -50.45 64.18 25.03
C VAL A 43 -49.33 63.27 24.54
N PHE A 44 -49.43 61.97 24.82
CA PHE A 44 -48.46 60.96 24.43
C PHE A 44 -49.15 59.67 23.95
N SER A 45 -48.53 59.01 22.97
CA SER A 45 -48.88 57.65 22.53
C SER A 45 -47.64 56.93 22.03
N SER A 46 -47.48 55.64 22.35
CA SER A 46 -46.59 54.72 21.63
C SER A 46 -47.08 54.54 20.18
N ALA A 47 -46.19 54.04 19.31
CA ALA A 47 -46.50 53.82 17.89
C ALA A 47 -47.70 52.90 17.67
N ASP A 48 -47.78 51.82 18.44
CA ASP A 48 -48.87 50.82 18.42
C ASP A 48 -50.15 51.27 19.17
N GLY A 49 -50.12 52.44 19.82
CA GLY A 49 -51.24 52.99 20.61
C GLY A 49 -51.56 52.21 21.89
N THR A 50 -50.69 51.27 22.31
CA THR A 50 -50.93 50.47 23.53
C THR A 50 -50.67 51.26 24.80
N VAL A 51 -49.62 52.10 24.82
CA VAL A 51 -49.25 53.02 25.90
C VAL A 51 -49.64 54.44 25.51
N GLN A 52 -50.71 54.96 26.10
CA GLN A 52 -51.15 56.35 25.90
C GLN A 52 -51.41 57.06 27.22
N PHE A 53 -51.17 58.38 27.25
CA PHE A 53 -51.63 59.24 28.33
C PHE A 53 -51.98 60.66 27.86
N VAL A 54 -52.84 61.32 28.64
CA VAL A 54 -53.23 62.72 28.50
C VAL A 54 -53.12 63.37 29.87
N GLU A 55 -52.34 64.43 29.97
CA GLU A 55 -52.25 65.27 31.17
C GLU A 55 -53.16 66.50 31.01
N PHE A 56 -53.85 66.88 32.08
CA PHE A 56 -54.58 68.12 32.18
C PHE A 56 -54.00 69.01 33.27
N THR A 57 -54.16 70.31 33.07
CA THR A 57 -53.84 71.39 34.00
C THR A 57 -55.10 72.15 34.38
N ASN A 58 -55.10 72.72 35.57
CA ASN A 58 -56.16 73.61 36.00
C ASN A 58 -55.62 74.62 37.02
N ASP A 59 -56.09 75.86 36.98
CA ASP A 59 -55.70 76.95 37.88
C ASP A 59 -56.82 77.39 38.84
N THR A 60 -57.97 76.71 38.83
CA THR A 60 -59.16 77.02 39.65
C THR A 60 -59.58 75.90 40.60
N ASP A 61 -60.05 76.26 41.79
CA ASP A 61 -60.66 75.29 42.72
C ASP A 61 -62.11 74.98 42.28
N ASP A 62 -62.71 73.93 42.86
CA ASP A 62 -64.07 73.44 42.61
C ASP A 62 -64.30 72.72 41.26
N GLU A 63 -63.24 72.17 40.66
CA GLU A 63 -63.28 71.41 39.37
C GLU A 63 -63.32 69.88 39.55
N GLN A 64 -63.83 69.39 40.68
CA GLN A 64 -63.76 67.97 41.03
C GLN A 64 -64.75 67.06 40.29
N PHE A 65 -65.80 67.63 39.68
CA PHE A 65 -66.96 66.86 39.21
C PHE A 65 -66.78 66.19 37.84
N MET A 66 -65.77 65.34 37.70
CA MET A 66 -65.45 64.66 36.44
C MET A 66 -66.53 63.63 36.01
N ASN A 67 -67.35 63.11 36.92
CA ASN A 67 -68.30 62.04 36.61
C ASN A 67 -69.37 62.48 35.60
N GLY A 68 -69.37 61.85 34.43
CA GLY A 68 -70.29 62.16 33.33
C GLY A 68 -69.69 63.03 32.22
N GLU A 69 -68.46 63.55 32.41
CA GLU A 69 -67.65 64.11 31.34
C GLU A 69 -67.04 62.99 30.48
N ASN A 70 -66.55 63.33 29.28
CA ASN A 70 -65.89 62.41 28.38
C ASN A 70 -64.63 62.97 27.72
N LEU A 71 -63.76 62.05 27.33
CA LEU A 71 -62.59 62.29 26.48
C LEU A 71 -62.80 61.50 25.21
N GLN A 72 -62.73 62.14 24.04
CA GLN A 72 -63.01 61.50 22.76
C GLN A 72 -62.04 61.93 21.66
N ASN A 73 -61.98 61.17 20.58
CA ASN A 73 -61.20 61.52 19.39
C ASN A 73 -62.07 61.97 18.21
N ASN A 74 -61.43 62.35 17.08
CA ASN A 74 -62.15 62.78 15.88
C ASN A 74 -62.96 61.65 15.22
N ALA A 75 -62.54 60.40 15.43
CA ALA A 75 -63.24 59.20 14.92
C ALA A 75 -64.47 58.81 15.76
N GLY A 76 -64.68 59.44 16.92
CA GLY A 76 -65.83 59.21 17.81
C GLY A 76 -65.62 58.09 18.84
N GLN A 77 -64.40 57.59 19.02
CA GLN A 77 -64.04 56.78 20.18
C GLN A 77 -64.05 57.67 21.42
N ALA A 78 -64.73 57.24 22.48
CA ALA A 78 -64.92 58.05 23.67
C ALA A 78 -64.77 57.23 24.95
N PHE A 79 -64.09 57.82 25.94
CA PHE A 79 -64.00 57.37 27.32
C PHE A 79 -64.85 58.29 28.20
N ASN A 80 -65.69 57.71 29.06
CA ASN A 80 -66.49 58.48 30.00
C ASN A 80 -65.88 58.37 31.40
N PHE A 81 -65.70 59.50 32.07
CA PHE A 81 -65.27 59.53 33.46
C PHE A 81 -66.42 59.04 34.35
N LEU A 82 -66.15 58.04 35.20
CA LEU A 82 -67.18 57.36 35.99
C LEU A 82 -67.20 57.75 37.48
N ALA A 83 -66.27 58.62 37.90
CA ALA A 83 -66.13 59.07 39.28
C ALA A 83 -65.64 60.52 39.32
N ASP A 84 -65.95 61.21 40.41
CA ASP A 84 -65.46 62.56 40.70
C ASP A 84 -64.09 62.49 41.40
N LEU A 85 -63.30 63.56 41.29
CA LEU A 85 -62.05 63.71 42.00
C LEU A 85 -62.28 63.83 43.52
N PRO A 86 -61.32 63.37 44.35
CA PRO A 86 -61.55 63.18 45.77
C PRO A 86 -61.68 64.47 46.58
N THR A 87 -61.31 65.63 46.03
CA THR A 87 -61.33 66.93 46.73
C THR A 87 -61.68 68.06 45.78
N ASN A 88 -62.29 69.13 46.31
CA ASN A 88 -62.58 70.36 45.57
C ASN A 88 -61.39 71.34 45.50
N LEU A 89 -60.22 70.99 46.07
CA LEU A 89 -59.00 71.79 45.99
C LEU A 89 -58.22 71.42 44.71
N THR A 90 -58.74 71.86 43.57
CA THR A 90 -58.25 71.50 42.24
C THR A 90 -57.34 72.56 41.61
N ALA A 91 -57.20 73.75 42.21
CA ALA A 91 -56.36 74.80 41.66
C ALA A 91 -54.87 74.39 41.67
N ASN A 92 -54.19 74.61 40.55
CA ASN A 92 -52.78 74.25 40.31
C ASN A 92 -52.50 72.75 40.46
N ARG A 93 -53.52 71.90 40.34
CA ARG A 93 -53.36 70.44 40.26
C ARG A 93 -53.20 70.01 38.80
N ARG A 94 -52.66 68.81 38.64
CA ARG A 94 -52.62 68.08 37.38
C ARG A 94 -53.64 66.96 37.45
N LEU A 95 -54.08 66.47 36.30
CA LEU A 95 -54.92 65.28 36.22
C LEU A 95 -54.32 64.40 35.13
N LEU A 96 -54.01 63.15 35.47
CA LEU A 96 -53.39 62.21 34.54
C LEU A 96 -54.37 61.12 34.16
N VAL A 97 -54.59 60.96 32.87
CA VAL A 97 -55.41 59.89 32.30
C VAL A 97 -54.50 59.02 31.45
N GLY A 98 -54.41 57.73 31.72
CA GLY A 98 -53.46 56.84 31.07
C GLY A 98 -54.01 55.45 30.80
N THR A 99 -53.43 54.73 29.87
CA THR A 99 -53.79 53.33 29.58
C THR A 99 -53.36 52.39 30.72
N ALA A 100 -53.90 51.17 30.74
CA ALA A 100 -53.45 50.15 31.69
C ALA A 100 -51.97 49.76 31.47
N ALA A 101 -51.50 49.76 30.21
CA ALA A 101 -50.10 49.50 29.88
C ALA A 101 -49.18 50.62 30.38
N TYR A 102 -49.58 51.89 30.21
CA TYR A 102 -48.88 53.04 30.81
C TYR A 102 -48.71 52.88 32.32
N ALA A 103 -49.77 52.49 33.03
CA ALA A 103 -49.72 52.33 34.49
C ALA A 103 -48.80 51.18 34.97
N ALA A 104 -48.39 50.28 34.08
CA ALA A 104 -47.51 49.16 34.39
C ALA A 104 -46.02 49.48 34.17
N LEU A 105 -45.69 50.63 33.56
CA LEU A 105 -44.30 50.98 33.26
C LEU A 105 -43.51 51.35 34.53
N PRO A 106 -42.25 50.88 34.66
CA PRO A 106 -41.37 51.28 35.76
C PRO A 106 -41.19 52.80 35.79
N GLY A 107 -41.41 53.42 36.95
CA GLY A 107 -41.26 54.87 37.13
C GLY A 107 -42.45 55.73 36.66
N ALA A 108 -43.45 55.15 35.99
CA ALA A 108 -44.64 55.89 35.57
C ALA A 108 -45.52 56.31 36.76
N PRO A 109 -45.91 57.60 36.88
CA PRO A 109 -46.90 58.02 37.86
C PRO A 109 -48.24 57.33 37.64
N ALA A 110 -48.83 56.78 38.71
CA ALA A 110 -50.12 56.10 38.61
C ALA A 110 -51.20 57.06 38.07
N PRO A 111 -51.91 56.72 36.98
CA PRO A 111 -52.99 57.54 36.43
C PRO A 111 -54.15 57.72 37.41
N ASP A 112 -54.81 58.86 37.33
CA ASP A 112 -56.04 59.14 38.07
C ASP A 112 -57.25 58.42 37.43
N TYR A 113 -57.22 58.24 36.11
CA TYR A 113 -58.20 57.45 35.36
C TYR A 113 -57.52 56.55 34.33
N ILE A 114 -58.03 55.31 34.20
CA ILE A 114 -57.55 54.34 33.22
C ILE A 114 -58.41 54.39 31.95
N ILE A 115 -57.79 54.68 30.81
CA ILE A 115 -58.42 54.68 29.47
C ILE A 115 -58.12 53.38 28.71
N PRO A 116 -58.96 52.99 27.73
CA PRO A 116 -58.63 51.92 26.80
C PRO A 116 -57.45 52.31 25.90
N SER A 117 -56.65 51.32 25.49
CA SER A 117 -55.61 51.50 24.46
C SER A 117 -56.21 51.90 23.11
N GLY A 118 -55.49 52.69 22.33
CA GLY A 118 -55.92 53.21 21.03
C GLY A 118 -57.13 54.15 21.10
N LEU A 119 -57.26 54.95 22.17
CA LEU A 119 -58.36 55.92 22.30
C LEU A 119 -58.24 57.07 21.28
N PHE A 120 -57.01 57.44 20.94
CA PHE A 120 -56.67 58.40 19.88
C PHE A 120 -55.53 57.85 19.02
N LEU A 121 -55.47 58.25 17.75
CA LEU A 121 -54.44 57.78 16.80
C LEU A 121 -53.18 58.64 16.88
N VAL A 122 -52.04 58.09 16.44
CA VAL A 122 -50.76 58.82 16.40
C VAL A 122 -50.68 59.84 15.26
N THR A 123 -51.48 59.68 14.19
CA THR A 123 -51.49 60.58 13.03
C THR A 123 -52.88 61.19 12.78
N GLY A 124 -52.93 62.51 12.56
CA GLY A 124 -54.11 63.23 12.08
C GLY A 124 -55.36 63.21 12.99
N ASP A 125 -55.20 63.10 14.31
CA ASP A 125 -56.29 63.00 15.28
C ASP A 125 -56.35 64.23 16.23
N ALA A 126 -57.35 64.23 17.12
CA ALA A 126 -57.48 65.23 18.18
C ALA A 126 -57.91 64.56 19.48
N VAL A 127 -57.43 65.06 20.62
CA VAL A 127 -58.00 64.74 21.93
C VAL A 127 -58.99 65.83 22.30
N ILE A 128 -60.27 65.47 22.40
CA ILE A 128 -61.39 66.37 22.65
C ILE A 128 -61.97 66.04 24.03
N TYR A 129 -61.95 67.01 24.93
CA TYR A 129 -62.54 66.91 26.27
C TYR A 129 -63.89 67.64 26.32
N SER A 130 -64.94 66.97 26.81
CA SER A 130 -66.30 67.54 26.85
C SER A 130 -66.44 68.77 27.75
N GLY A 131 -65.49 69.00 28.67
CA GLY A 131 -65.40 70.21 29.48
C GLY A 131 -65.05 71.47 28.68
N GLY A 132 -64.76 71.34 27.38
CA GLY A 132 -64.68 72.46 26.43
C GLY A 132 -63.28 72.72 25.87
N ASP A 133 -62.39 71.73 25.93
CA ASP A 133 -61.00 71.86 25.47
C ASP A 133 -60.64 70.79 24.43
N GLU A 134 -59.74 71.14 23.52
CA GLU A 134 -59.35 70.28 22.40
C GLU A 134 -57.88 70.55 22.03
N VAL A 135 -57.11 69.49 21.85
CA VAL A 135 -55.77 69.53 21.28
C VAL A 135 -55.75 68.71 20.00
N VAL A 136 -55.55 69.40 18.88
CA VAL A 136 -55.43 68.79 17.54
C VAL A 136 -53.95 68.67 17.21
N PHE A 137 -53.55 67.51 16.70
CA PHE A 137 -52.17 67.26 16.31
C PHE A 137 -52.10 66.52 14.97
N ASN A 138 -51.06 66.84 14.19
CA ASN A 138 -50.82 66.15 12.92
C ASN A 138 -50.11 64.81 13.16
N PHE A 139 -49.19 64.78 14.13
CA PHE A 139 -48.42 63.60 14.52
C PHE A 139 -48.09 63.69 16.03
N LEU A 140 -48.13 62.57 16.74
CA LEU A 140 -47.58 62.42 18.10
C LEU A 140 -46.20 61.74 18.00
N PRO A 141 -45.15 62.23 18.70
CA PRO A 141 -43.86 61.57 18.69
C PRO A 141 -43.97 60.11 19.13
N THR A 142 -43.41 59.21 18.32
CA THR A 142 -43.49 57.76 18.52
C THR A 142 -42.21 57.16 19.09
N ASN A 143 -41.18 57.96 19.36
CA ASN A 143 -39.90 57.50 19.90
C ASN A 143 -39.94 57.05 21.37
N GLY A 144 -41.13 57.02 21.98
CA GLY A 144 -41.33 56.44 23.30
C GLY A 144 -40.90 57.29 24.48
N ILE A 145 -40.25 58.42 24.23
CA ILE A 145 -39.74 59.35 25.24
C ILE A 145 -40.36 60.74 25.09
N LEU A 146 -40.69 61.19 23.87
CA LEU A 146 -41.24 62.52 23.66
C LEU A 146 -42.78 62.51 23.65
N SER A 147 -43.38 63.52 24.26
CA SER A 147 -44.81 63.85 24.18
C SER A 147 -44.98 65.21 23.52
N ILE A 148 -46.21 65.57 23.14
CA ILE A 148 -46.52 66.95 22.72
C ILE A 148 -47.11 67.73 23.88
N SER A 149 -46.68 68.98 24.00
CA SER A 149 -47.40 69.98 24.77
C SER A 149 -48.62 70.50 24.01
N ARG A 150 -49.56 71.18 24.70
CA ARG A 150 -50.69 71.90 24.07
C ARG A 150 -50.28 72.73 22.84
N ASP A 151 -49.12 73.36 22.88
CA ASP A 151 -48.66 74.26 21.82
C ASP A 151 -48.12 73.49 20.60
N GLY A 152 -48.22 72.16 20.61
CA GLY A 152 -47.75 71.27 19.55
C GLY A 152 -46.23 71.09 19.53
N ILE A 153 -45.53 71.55 20.59
CA ILE A 153 -44.09 71.40 20.73
C ILE A 153 -43.81 70.06 21.41
N ALA A 154 -42.97 69.25 20.77
CA ALA A 154 -42.49 68.00 21.34
C ALA A 154 -41.45 68.25 22.44
N GLY A 155 -41.52 67.49 23.53
CA GLY A 155 -40.57 67.53 24.64
C GLY A 155 -40.54 66.21 25.38
N VAL A 156 -39.54 65.99 26.23
CA VAL A 156 -39.48 64.78 27.07
C VAL A 156 -40.73 64.71 27.93
N ASN A 157 -41.40 63.57 27.92
CA ASN A 157 -42.66 63.43 28.60
C ASN A 157 -42.49 63.64 30.11
N SER A 158 -43.43 64.36 30.72
CA SER A 158 -43.39 64.77 32.12
C SER A 158 -44.70 64.55 32.88
N PRO A 159 -45.39 63.40 32.69
CA PRO A 159 -46.73 63.19 33.24
C PRO A 159 -46.76 63.39 34.76
N THR A 160 -47.79 64.08 35.23
CA THR A 160 -48.00 64.33 36.67
C THR A 160 -49.45 64.02 37.04
N ASN A 161 -49.65 63.17 38.06
CA ASN A 161 -51.01 62.83 38.52
C ASN A 161 -51.58 63.84 39.53
N PHE A 162 -52.84 63.66 39.92
CA PHE A 162 -53.55 64.57 40.84
C PHE A 162 -52.93 64.63 42.24
N ALA A 163 -52.26 63.57 42.68
CA ALA A 163 -51.50 63.55 43.92
C ALA A 163 -50.24 64.44 43.87
N GLY A 164 -49.78 64.81 42.67
CA GLY A 164 -48.57 65.60 42.43
C GLY A 164 -47.31 64.75 42.26
N VAL A 165 -47.46 63.45 41.99
CA VAL A 165 -46.34 62.58 41.61
C VAL A 165 -46.08 62.81 40.13
N SER A 166 -44.84 63.16 39.80
CA SER A 166 -44.37 63.40 38.43
C SER A 166 -43.22 62.44 38.12
N GLY A 167 -43.07 62.08 36.86
CA GLY A 167 -42.02 61.21 36.35
C GLY A 167 -41.91 61.35 34.83
N SER A 168 -40.92 60.68 34.24
CA SER A 168 -40.82 60.49 32.80
C SER A 168 -40.88 58.99 32.53
N ILE A 169 -41.52 58.61 31.43
CA ILE A 169 -41.58 57.23 30.96
C ILE A 169 -40.69 57.04 29.73
N THR A 170 -40.12 55.85 29.59
CA THR A 170 -39.50 55.42 28.35
C THR A 170 -40.23 54.18 27.89
N VAL A 171 -40.86 54.26 26.71
CA VAL A 171 -41.38 53.09 26.01
C VAL A 171 -40.30 52.66 25.03
N THR A 172 -39.72 51.48 25.24
CA THR A 172 -38.94 50.83 24.20
C THR A 172 -39.92 50.45 23.08
N ASN A 173 -40.07 51.33 22.09
CA ASN A 173 -40.85 51.00 20.92
C ASN A 173 -40.03 50.00 20.13
N ASN A 174 -40.48 48.74 20.11
CA ASN A 174 -40.11 47.81 19.05
C ASN A 174 -40.88 48.19 17.77
N ALA A 175 -40.78 49.45 17.34
CA ALA A 175 -40.92 49.72 15.93
C ALA A 175 -39.61 49.17 15.32
N PRO A 176 -39.70 48.22 14.39
CA PRO A 176 -38.52 47.76 13.66
C PRO A 176 -37.80 49.00 13.09
N ASP A 177 -36.57 49.19 13.53
CA ASP A 177 -35.60 50.22 13.11
C ASP A 177 -34.29 49.45 13.03
N CYS A 178 -34.23 48.62 12.01
CA CYS A 178 -33.28 47.54 11.89
C CYS A 178 -31.86 48.04 11.59
N ASN A 179 -31.74 49.16 10.89
CA ASN A 179 -30.47 49.84 10.62
C ASN A 179 -30.08 50.82 11.76
N ALA A 180 -30.90 50.88 12.82
CA ALA A 180 -30.70 51.66 14.04
C ALA A 180 -30.44 53.17 13.80
N ASN A 181 -30.91 53.71 12.68
CA ASN A 181 -30.65 55.09 12.29
C ASN A 181 -31.61 56.09 12.98
N GLY A 182 -32.55 55.59 13.79
CA GLY A 182 -33.53 56.37 14.54
C GLY A 182 -34.81 56.70 13.75
N ILE A 183 -34.95 56.19 12.53
CA ILE A 183 -36.13 56.27 11.67
C ILE A 183 -36.71 54.85 11.55
N PRO A 184 -37.98 54.62 11.90
CA PRO A 184 -38.57 53.29 11.75
C PRO A 184 -38.57 52.82 10.28
N ASP A 185 -38.40 51.51 10.09
CA ASP A 185 -38.31 50.80 8.80
C ASP A 185 -39.38 51.25 7.78
N ASP A 186 -40.63 51.30 8.22
CA ASP A 186 -41.77 51.71 7.40
C ASP A 186 -41.67 53.16 6.86
N THR A 187 -40.93 53.99 7.58
CA THR A 187 -40.73 55.40 7.31
C THR A 187 -39.50 55.61 6.43
N ASP A 188 -38.47 54.77 6.53
CA ASP A 188 -37.32 54.78 5.63
C ASP A 188 -37.71 54.39 4.21
N ILE A 189 -38.51 53.32 4.07
CA ILE A 189 -39.05 52.85 2.79
C ILE A 189 -39.96 53.92 2.17
N ALA A 190 -40.87 54.51 2.96
CA ALA A 190 -41.80 55.52 2.47
C ALA A 190 -41.13 56.83 2.04
N ASN A 191 -39.98 57.17 2.63
CA ASN A 191 -39.19 58.34 2.28
C ASN A 191 -38.19 58.07 1.13
N GLY A 192 -37.98 56.81 0.77
CA GLY A 192 -37.00 56.37 -0.23
C GLY A 192 -35.56 56.59 0.25
N THR A 193 -35.35 56.58 1.57
CA THR A 193 -34.02 56.62 2.19
C THR A 193 -33.40 55.24 2.32
N SER A 194 -34.22 54.18 2.34
CA SER A 194 -33.81 52.79 2.15
C SER A 194 -34.73 52.08 1.14
N THR A 195 -34.20 51.06 0.47
CA THR A 195 -34.90 50.21 -0.51
C THR A 195 -35.59 49.04 0.19
N ASP A 196 -36.74 48.61 -0.35
CA ASP A 196 -37.52 47.43 0.06
C ASP A 196 -38.09 46.85 -1.24
N CYS A 197 -37.25 46.11 -1.94
CA CYS A 197 -37.53 45.64 -3.29
C CYS A 197 -38.46 44.42 -3.29
N ASP A 198 -38.43 43.59 -2.25
CA ASP A 198 -39.32 42.44 -2.10
C ASP A 198 -40.71 42.79 -1.50
N SER A 199 -40.87 44.04 -1.04
CA SER A 199 -42.10 44.64 -0.50
C SER A 199 -42.61 43.97 0.77
N ASP A 200 -41.73 43.37 1.57
CA ASP A 200 -42.09 42.70 2.82
C ASP A 200 -42.31 43.68 4.00
N GLY A 201 -41.87 44.93 3.84
CA GLY A 201 -42.02 46.01 4.81
C GLY A 201 -40.84 46.23 5.76
N VAL A 202 -39.70 45.57 5.51
CA VAL A 202 -38.40 45.79 6.15
C VAL A 202 -37.40 46.30 5.08
N PRO A 203 -36.58 47.34 5.34
CA PRO A 203 -35.54 47.74 4.42
C PRO A 203 -34.59 46.60 4.05
N ASP A 204 -34.20 46.49 2.78
CA ASP A 204 -33.26 45.47 2.29
C ASP A 204 -31.89 45.56 3.00
N ASP A 205 -31.48 46.75 3.44
CA ASP A 205 -30.25 46.97 4.23
C ASP A 205 -30.27 46.27 5.60
N CYS A 206 -31.42 45.68 5.96
CA CYS A 206 -31.69 45.10 7.26
C CYS A 206 -32.11 43.63 7.24
N SER A 207 -32.35 43.06 6.06
CA SER A 207 -32.60 41.65 5.92
C SER A 207 -31.28 40.90 6.11
N ALA A 208 -31.14 40.20 7.23
CA ALA A 208 -29.99 39.30 7.47
C ALA A 208 -29.94 38.10 6.49
N ALA A 209 -31.01 37.92 5.71
CA ALA A 209 -31.02 37.08 4.52
C ALA A 209 -30.83 37.99 3.31
N LEU A 210 -29.61 38.46 3.08
CA LEU A 210 -29.22 38.96 1.77
C LEU A 210 -29.22 37.75 0.85
N ASN A 211 -30.36 37.53 0.18
CA ASN A 211 -30.33 36.94 -1.15
C ASN A 211 -29.64 38.01 -2.01
N ASP A 212 -28.32 37.99 -2.00
CA ASP A 212 -27.39 38.81 -2.78
C ASP A 212 -26.37 37.82 -3.35
N CYS A 213 -26.81 37.11 -4.37
CA CYS A 213 -26.08 35.95 -4.89
C CYS A 213 -24.79 36.31 -5.64
N ASN A 214 -24.53 37.59 -5.89
CA ASN A 214 -23.28 38.09 -6.47
C ASN A 214 -22.45 38.93 -5.46
N ASN A 215 -22.89 39.00 -4.20
CA ASN A 215 -22.26 39.74 -3.10
C ASN A 215 -21.94 41.21 -3.40
N ASN A 216 -22.69 41.88 -4.28
CA ASN A 216 -22.41 43.26 -4.69
C ASN A 216 -23.02 44.32 -3.74
N GLY A 217 -23.70 43.87 -2.68
CA GLY A 217 -24.36 44.70 -1.68
C GLY A 217 -25.74 45.21 -2.11
N ILE A 218 -26.30 44.70 -3.21
CA ILE A 218 -27.65 45.01 -3.69
C ILE A 218 -28.48 43.72 -3.58
N HIS A 219 -29.59 43.78 -2.85
CA HIS A 219 -30.48 42.63 -2.70
C HIS A 219 -31.05 42.17 -4.05
N ASP A 220 -31.14 40.85 -4.27
CA ASP A 220 -31.47 40.28 -5.57
C ASP A 220 -32.79 40.83 -6.13
N ALA A 221 -33.79 41.03 -5.27
CA ALA A 221 -35.07 41.62 -5.65
C ALA A 221 -34.98 43.03 -6.30
N CYS A 222 -33.84 43.73 -6.14
CA CYS A 222 -33.55 45.02 -6.73
C CYS A 222 -32.80 44.94 -8.07
N GLU A 223 -32.36 43.76 -8.48
CA GLU A 223 -31.58 43.52 -9.71
C GLU A 223 -32.48 43.03 -10.86
N PRO A 224 -32.10 43.30 -12.12
CA PRO A 224 -32.90 42.87 -13.26
C PRO A 224 -32.88 41.35 -13.42
N ASP A 225 -34.07 40.78 -13.50
CA ASP A 225 -34.38 39.44 -13.99
C ASP A 225 -35.08 39.64 -15.35
N ASP A 226 -34.31 39.48 -16.44
CA ASP A 226 -34.75 39.79 -17.81
C ASP A 226 -35.73 38.75 -18.36
N ASP A 227 -35.79 37.56 -17.76
CA ASP A 227 -36.55 36.43 -18.25
C ASP A 227 -37.78 36.10 -17.36
N GLY A 228 -37.73 36.48 -16.09
CA GLY A 228 -38.82 36.47 -15.13
C GLY A 228 -39.03 35.14 -14.41
N ASP A 229 -38.00 34.29 -14.32
CA ASP A 229 -38.07 32.98 -13.65
C ASP A 229 -37.90 33.05 -12.11
N GLY A 230 -37.41 34.18 -11.59
CA GLY A 230 -37.21 34.43 -10.17
C GLY A 230 -35.75 34.35 -9.70
N VAL A 231 -34.80 34.10 -10.59
CA VAL A 231 -33.34 34.26 -10.39
C VAL A 231 -32.89 35.49 -11.18
N ILE A 232 -32.02 36.33 -10.61
CA ILE A 232 -31.61 37.57 -11.26
C ILE A 232 -30.46 37.37 -12.24
N ASN A 233 -30.40 38.16 -13.32
CA ASN A 233 -29.47 37.99 -14.45
C ASN A 233 -27.99 37.74 -14.14
N VAL A 234 -27.53 38.19 -12.99
CA VAL A 234 -26.12 38.12 -12.57
C VAL A 234 -25.82 36.87 -11.74
N CYS A 235 -26.86 36.19 -11.27
CA CYS A 235 -26.82 34.91 -10.57
C CYS A 235 -27.62 33.82 -11.26
N ASP A 236 -28.33 34.22 -12.32
CA ASP A 236 -28.97 33.37 -13.28
C ASP A 236 -27.90 32.96 -14.29
N PRO A 237 -27.52 31.67 -14.35
CA PRO A 237 -26.63 31.16 -15.38
C PRO A 237 -27.18 31.42 -16.79
N CYS A 238 -28.50 31.66 -16.91
CA CYS A 238 -29.29 31.74 -18.12
C CYS A 238 -30.16 33.01 -18.21
N PRO A 239 -29.55 34.23 -18.22
CA PRO A 239 -30.21 35.52 -17.93
C PRO A 239 -31.35 35.98 -18.85
N VAL A 240 -31.79 35.16 -19.81
CA VAL A 240 -32.70 35.52 -20.88
C VAL A 240 -33.69 34.41 -21.26
N ASP A 241 -33.69 33.24 -20.59
CA ASP A 241 -34.58 32.12 -20.94
C ASP A 241 -35.20 31.34 -19.75
N VAL A 242 -36.50 31.58 -19.56
CA VAL A 242 -37.31 31.35 -18.35
C VAL A 242 -37.51 29.88 -17.91
N ASN A 243 -36.93 28.88 -18.59
CA ASN A 243 -37.10 27.45 -18.23
C ASN A 243 -35.92 26.57 -18.63
N ASN A 244 -34.68 26.99 -18.42
CA ASN A 244 -33.61 26.46 -19.23
C ASN A 244 -32.35 26.05 -18.46
N ASP A 245 -32.49 25.49 -17.26
CA ASP A 245 -31.55 24.53 -16.64
C ASP A 245 -32.42 23.40 -16.06
N SER A 246 -32.77 22.46 -16.93
CA SER A 246 -33.81 21.45 -16.69
C SER A 246 -33.43 20.43 -15.62
N ASP A 247 -32.15 20.33 -15.25
CA ASP A 247 -31.61 19.36 -14.29
C ASP A 247 -30.86 19.97 -13.10
N GLY A 248 -30.55 21.26 -13.13
CA GLY A 248 -30.05 22.04 -12.01
C GLY A 248 -28.55 21.95 -11.80
N ASP A 249 -27.77 21.74 -12.87
CA ASP A 249 -26.31 21.61 -12.82
C ASP A 249 -25.56 22.94 -12.96
N GLY A 250 -26.24 24.03 -13.35
CA GLY A 250 -25.65 25.35 -13.56
C GLY A 250 -25.30 25.69 -15.01
N VAL A 251 -25.63 24.84 -15.99
CA VAL A 251 -25.53 25.09 -17.43
C VAL A 251 -26.94 25.27 -18.03
N CYS A 252 -27.09 26.19 -18.98
CA CYS A 252 -28.40 26.43 -19.58
C CYS A 252 -28.76 25.37 -20.61
N ASP A 253 -29.97 24.79 -20.72
CA ASP A 253 -30.41 23.81 -21.77
C ASP A 253 -30.04 24.20 -23.23
N SER A 254 -29.75 25.48 -23.49
CA SER A 254 -29.36 26.01 -24.81
C SER A 254 -27.85 25.95 -25.06
N GLN A 255 -27.07 25.72 -24.00
CA GLN A 255 -25.62 25.53 -23.89
C GLN A 255 -25.25 24.18 -23.26
N ASP A 256 -26.22 23.50 -22.67
CA ASP A 256 -26.20 22.19 -22.05
C ASP A 256 -25.94 21.13 -23.10
N VAL A 257 -24.98 20.26 -22.81
CA VAL A 257 -24.59 19.16 -23.69
C VAL A 257 -25.66 18.06 -23.61
N CYS A 258 -26.23 17.85 -22.42
CA CYS A 258 -27.13 16.78 -22.03
C CYS A 258 -28.52 17.21 -21.50
N VAL A 259 -29.21 18.14 -22.17
CA VAL A 259 -30.54 18.70 -21.78
C VAL A 259 -31.37 17.83 -20.82
N GLY A 260 -31.30 18.13 -19.52
CA GLY A 260 -32.03 17.44 -18.46
C GLY A 260 -31.24 16.40 -17.64
N GLY A 261 -29.91 16.36 -17.75
CA GLY A 261 -29.03 15.85 -16.70
C GLY A 261 -27.65 16.53 -16.66
N ASN A 262 -26.95 16.28 -15.56
CA ASN A 262 -25.79 17.06 -15.13
C ASN A 262 -24.55 16.90 -16.03
N ASP A 263 -24.11 17.99 -16.64
CA ASP A 263 -22.97 18.14 -17.54
C ASP A 263 -21.59 17.95 -16.86
N PHE A 264 -21.53 17.93 -15.53
CA PHE A 264 -20.28 17.77 -14.76
C PHE A 264 -20.04 16.35 -14.26
N ILE A 265 -21.01 15.45 -14.45
CA ILE A 265 -20.82 14.03 -14.17
C ILE A 265 -20.43 13.39 -15.49
N ASP A 266 -19.13 13.17 -15.63
CA ASP A 266 -18.49 12.49 -16.74
C ASP A 266 -17.54 11.47 -16.09
N SER A 267 -18.02 10.23 -15.99
CA SER A 267 -17.39 9.19 -15.18
C SER A 267 -16.15 8.58 -15.84
N ASP A 268 -16.02 8.70 -17.16
CA ASP A 268 -14.88 8.21 -17.94
C ASP A 268 -14.00 9.32 -18.54
N LEU A 269 -14.44 10.58 -18.41
CA LEU A 269 -13.72 11.80 -18.75
C LEU A 269 -13.50 12.01 -20.27
N ASP A 270 -14.40 11.49 -21.11
CA ASP A 270 -14.33 11.65 -22.57
C ASP A 270 -14.88 12.99 -23.10
N GLY A 271 -15.53 13.77 -22.22
CA GLY A 271 -16.14 15.06 -22.52
C GLY A 271 -17.63 15.00 -22.86
N THR A 272 -18.27 13.82 -22.81
CA THR A 272 -19.71 13.59 -22.93
C THR A 272 -20.28 13.24 -21.55
N PRO A 273 -21.15 14.08 -20.98
CA PRO A 273 -21.67 13.81 -19.63
C PRO A 273 -22.60 12.59 -19.55
N ASP A 274 -22.49 11.81 -18.47
CA ASP A 274 -23.12 10.51 -18.19
C ASP A 274 -24.62 10.42 -18.53
N PHE A 275 -25.34 11.54 -18.43
CA PHE A 275 -26.79 11.54 -18.61
C PHE A 275 -27.23 11.48 -20.08
N CYS A 276 -26.46 12.10 -20.98
CA CYS A 276 -26.70 11.99 -22.42
C CYS A 276 -25.65 11.16 -23.14
N ASP A 277 -24.65 10.71 -22.41
CA ASP A 277 -23.78 9.63 -22.80
C ASP A 277 -24.56 8.30 -22.83
N ALA A 278 -24.42 7.59 -23.95
CA ALA A 278 -24.96 6.24 -24.08
C ALA A 278 -24.19 5.26 -23.17
N CYS A 279 -22.97 5.63 -22.80
CA CYS A 279 -21.89 4.79 -22.32
C CYS A 279 -21.12 5.41 -21.14
N PRO A 280 -21.80 5.67 -20.00
CA PRO A 280 -21.36 6.58 -18.93
C PRO A 280 -20.17 6.11 -18.08
N ALA A 281 -19.30 5.25 -18.60
CA ALA A 281 -18.15 4.69 -17.89
C ALA A 281 -17.08 4.19 -18.87
N ASP A 282 -17.23 4.47 -20.17
CA ASP A 282 -16.38 4.04 -21.25
C ASP A 282 -16.00 5.21 -22.18
N PRO A 283 -14.73 5.64 -22.17
CA PRO A 283 -14.31 6.86 -22.84
C PRO A 283 -14.20 6.77 -24.38
N LEU A 284 -14.67 5.66 -24.98
CA LEU A 284 -14.68 5.45 -26.43
C LEU A 284 -16.08 5.56 -27.08
N ASP A 285 -17.13 5.85 -26.30
CA ASP A 285 -18.56 5.99 -26.71
C ASP A 285 -19.07 4.87 -27.66
N ASP A 286 -20.27 5.01 -28.25
CA ASP A 286 -20.85 4.16 -29.30
C ASP A 286 -20.41 4.67 -30.69
N SER A 287 -19.21 4.26 -31.13
CA SER A 287 -18.56 4.76 -32.34
C SER A 287 -19.38 4.60 -33.62
N ASP A 288 -20.34 3.67 -33.64
CA ASP A 288 -21.15 3.35 -34.81
C ASP A 288 -22.64 3.75 -34.73
N GLY A 289 -23.10 4.12 -33.55
CA GLY A 289 -24.41 4.70 -33.26
C GLY A 289 -25.55 3.68 -33.24
N ASP A 290 -25.31 2.44 -32.79
CA ASP A 290 -26.33 1.41 -32.71
C ASP A 290 -27.01 1.25 -31.33
N GLY A 291 -26.46 1.86 -30.30
CA GLY A 291 -26.94 1.88 -28.92
C GLY A 291 -26.24 0.91 -27.96
N THR A 292 -25.10 0.34 -28.34
CA THR A 292 -24.16 -0.40 -27.45
C THR A 292 -22.83 0.36 -27.36
N CYS A 293 -22.18 0.34 -26.20
CA CYS A 293 -20.92 1.05 -25.96
C CYS A 293 -19.73 0.32 -26.53
N ASP A 294 -18.71 0.99 -27.07
CA ASP A 294 -17.55 0.35 -27.69
C ASP A 294 -16.88 -0.73 -26.81
N SER A 295 -16.86 -0.57 -25.47
CA SER A 295 -16.36 -1.58 -24.51
C SER A 295 -17.29 -2.78 -24.30
N ASP A 296 -18.58 -2.61 -24.55
CA ASP A 296 -19.62 -3.64 -24.51
C ASP A 296 -20.02 -4.15 -25.92
N ASP A 297 -19.49 -3.51 -26.97
CA ASP A 297 -19.74 -3.76 -28.38
C ASP A 297 -19.11 -5.10 -28.77
N ILE A 298 -19.89 -5.95 -29.44
CA ILE A 298 -19.37 -7.23 -29.93
C ILE A 298 -18.46 -6.95 -31.14
N CYS A 299 -18.71 -5.86 -31.87
CA CYS A 299 -18.02 -5.44 -33.08
C CYS A 299 -17.74 -3.92 -33.11
N ALA A 300 -16.79 -3.45 -32.30
CA ALA A 300 -16.36 -2.04 -32.24
C ALA A 300 -16.36 -1.33 -33.61
N GLY A 301 -17.32 -0.41 -33.81
CA GLY A 301 -17.44 0.38 -35.03
C GLY A 301 -18.42 -0.16 -36.11
N GLY A 302 -19.20 -1.21 -35.84
CA GLY A 302 -20.39 -1.52 -36.65
C GLY A 302 -21.48 -2.39 -36.01
N ASN A 303 -22.67 -1.81 -35.86
CA ASN A 303 -23.99 -2.39 -35.59
C ASN A 303 -24.12 -3.88 -35.17
N ASP A 304 -24.23 -4.09 -33.87
CA ASP A 304 -24.47 -5.35 -33.16
C ASP A 304 -25.78 -6.05 -33.53
N PHE A 305 -26.78 -5.31 -34.01
CA PHE A 305 -28.11 -5.86 -34.28
C PHE A 305 -28.25 -6.50 -35.65
N ILE A 306 -27.23 -6.38 -36.50
CA ILE A 306 -27.19 -7.02 -37.81
C ILE A 306 -26.34 -8.27 -37.72
N ASP A 307 -27.00 -9.38 -37.43
CA ASP A 307 -26.44 -10.73 -37.45
C ASP A 307 -27.28 -11.55 -38.45
N THR A 308 -26.76 -11.71 -39.66
CA THR A 308 -27.49 -12.24 -40.82
C THR A 308 -27.67 -13.75 -40.75
N ASP A 309 -26.74 -14.48 -40.13
CA ASP A 309 -26.80 -15.94 -40.00
C ASP A 309 -27.20 -16.44 -38.61
N GLY A 310 -27.20 -15.57 -37.61
CA GLY A 310 -27.82 -15.74 -36.30
C GLY A 310 -26.94 -16.42 -35.27
N ASP A 311 -25.62 -16.34 -35.39
CA ASP A 311 -24.68 -17.03 -34.50
C ASP A 311 -24.21 -16.20 -33.28
N GLY A 312 -24.59 -14.93 -33.25
CA GLY A 312 -24.26 -14.01 -32.17
C GLY A 312 -23.01 -13.17 -32.41
N ILE A 313 -22.34 -13.28 -33.57
CA ILE A 313 -21.35 -12.32 -34.04
C ILE A 313 -22.02 -11.40 -35.09
N PRO A 314 -22.05 -10.08 -34.87
CA PRO A 314 -22.60 -9.14 -35.85
C PRO A 314 -21.81 -9.10 -37.17
N ASP A 315 -22.53 -8.96 -38.29
CA ASP A 315 -22.04 -8.98 -39.69
C ASP A 315 -20.81 -8.09 -39.96
N PHE A 316 -20.60 -7.04 -39.17
CA PHE A 316 -19.52 -6.08 -39.37
C PHE A 316 -18.16 -6.64 -38.96
N CYS A 317 -18.07 -7.31 -37.81
CA CYS A 317 -16.86 -7.99 -37.36
C CYS A 317 -16.91 -9.51 -37.57
N ASP A 318 -18.04 -10.03 -38.04
CA ASP A 318 -18.12 -11.39 -38.54
C ASP A 318 -17.34 -11.53 -39.86
N ILE A 319 -16.25 -12.30 -39.82
CA ILE A 319 -15.45 -12.66 -41.00
C ILE A 319 -16.31 -13.52 -41.97
N CYS A 320 -17.38 -14.12 -41.45
CA CYS A 320 -18.28 -15.05 -42.09
C CYS A 320 -19.77 -14.68 -42.03
N PRO A 321 -20.20 -13.49 -42.49
CA PRO A 321 -21.55 -12.88 -42.27
C PRO A 321 -22.78 -13.64 -42.81
N LEU A 322 -22.59 -14.82 -43.39
CA LEU A 322 -23.61 -15.64 -44.03
C LEU A 322 -23.55 -17.10 -43.59
N ASP A 323 -22.66 -17.43 -42.65
CA ASP A 323 -22.38 -18.76 -42.18
C ASP A 323 -22.18 -18.83 -40.67
N GLY A 324 -23.28 -19.05 -39.94
CA GLY A 324 -23.28 -19.03 -38.47
C GLY A 324 -22.57 -20.19 -37.75
N ALA A 325 -21.67 -20.88 -38.45
CA ALA A 325 -20.67 -21.75 -37.86
C ALA A 325 -19.31 -21.03 -37.74
N ASN A 326 -19.14 -19.89 -38.39
CA ASN A 326 -17.93 -19.10 -38.52
C ASN A 326 -16.70 -19.87 -38.98
N ASP A 327 -15.58 -19.17 -39.00
CA ASP A 327 -14.27 -19.77 -39.01
C ASP A 327 -14.05 -20.46 -37.65
N GLN A 328 -14.21 -21.79 -37.64
CA GLN A 328 -14.23 -22.58 -36.40
C GLN A 328 -12.82 -22.86 -35.87
N ASP A 329 -11.78 -22.64 -36.66
CA ASP A 329 -10.39 -22.95 -36.32
C ASP A 329 -9.43 -21.77 -36.45
N GLY A 330 -9.83 -20.67 -37.09
CA GLY A 330 -9.13 -19.39 -37.11
C GLY A 330 -8.21 -19.19 -38.31
N ASP A 331 -8.38 -19.92 -39.41
CA ASP A 331 -7.56 -19.84 -40.63
C ASP A 331 -7.94 -18.71 -41.61
N GLY A 332 -9.04 -18.01 -41.34
CA GLY A 332 -9.61 -16.96 -42.17
C GLY A 332 -10.56 -17.45 -43.26
N LEU A 333 -10.99 -18.71 -43.27
CA LEU A 333 -11.99 -19.30 -44.15
C LEU A 333 -13.26 -19.67 -43.38
N CYS A 334 -14.41 -19.27 -43.90
CA CYS A 334 -15.69 -19.64 -43.29
C CYS A 334 -15.95 -21.13 -43.39
N ALA A 335 -16.47 -21.76 -42.35
CA ALA A 335 -16.68 -23.21 -42.27
C ALA A 335 -17.44 -23.84 -43.46
N ASN A 336 -18.31 -23.10 -44.14
CA ASN A 336 -19.01 -23.57 -45.33
C ASN A 336 -18.21 -23.50 -46.65
N LEU A 337 -17.12 -22.74 -46.65
CA LEU A 337 -16.16 -22.56 -47.73
C LEU A 337 -14.84 -23.27 -47.44
N ASP A 338 -14.60 -23.56 -46.17
CA ASP A 338 -13.49 -24.34 -45.69
C ASP A 338 -13.73 -25.84 -45.92
N ALA A 339 -12.69 -26.51 -46.43
CA ALA A 339 -12.66 -27.94 -46.61
C ALA A 339 -12.41 -28.68 -45.28
N CYS A 340 -11.79 -28.00 -44.32
CA CYS A 340 -11.31 -28.49 -43.04
C CYS A 340 -11.78 -27.63 -41.86
N PRO A 341 -13.10 -27.54 -41.61
CA PRO A 341 -13.71 -26.52 -40.75
C PRO A 341 -13.48 -26.66 -39.24
N LEU A 342 -12.43 -27.34 -38.81
CA LEU A 342 -12.05 -27.53 -37.40
C LEU A 342 -10.52 -27.57 -37.25
N ASP A 343 -9.79 -27.33 -38.33
CA ASP A 343 -8.35 -27.45 -38.42
C ASP A 343 -7.74 -26.34 -39.29
N ALA A 344 -7.15 -25.37 -38.61
CA ALA A 344 -6.65 -24.16 -39.25
C ALA A 344 -5.48 -24.40 -40.20
N ALA A 345 -4.75 -25.50 -39.99
CA ALA A 345 -3.67 -25.90 -40.86
C ALA A 345 -4.20 -26.33 -42.24
N ASN A 346 -5.48 -26.68 -42.37
CA ASN A 346 -6.10 -27.16 -43.59
C ASN A 346 -5.40 -28.39 -44.20
N ASP A 347 -5.87 -28.80 -45.36
CA ASP A 347 -5.21 -29.74 -46.25
C ASP A 347 -3.93 -29.10 -46.86
N GLN A 348 -2.82 -29.12 -46.10
CA GLN A 348 -1.57 -28.41 -46.46
C GLN A 348 -0.90 -29.01 -47.69
N ASP A 349 -1.02 -30.31 -47.90
CA ASP A 349 -0.38 -31.02 -49.03
C ASP A 349 -1.34 -31.28 -50.22
N GLY A 350 -2.64 -31.08 -50.02
CA GLY A 350 -3.68 -31.16 -51.03
C GLY A 350 -4.21 -32.58 -51.31
N ASP A 351 -4.04 -33.53 -50.38
CA ASP A 351 -4.48 -34.92 -50.50
C ASP A 351 -5.98 -35.14 -50.19
N GLY A 352 -6.60 -34.16 -49.53
CA GLY A 352 -8.01 -34.13 -49.14
C GLY A 352 -8.31 -34.58 -47.71
N LEU A 353 -7.30 -34.73 -46.86
CA LEU A 353 -7.40 -34.83 -45.40
C LEU A 353 -7.02 -33.48 -44.78
N CYS A 354 -7.54 -33.22 -43.58
CA CYS A 354 -7.19 -32.02 -42.83
C CYS A 354 -5.98 -32.35 -41.98
N ALA A 355 -4.99 -31.47 -41.88
CA ALA A 355 -3.76 -31.64 -41.12
C ALA A 355 -3.94 -32.21 -39.69
N ASP A 356 -5.05 -31.92 -39.00
CA ASP A 356 -5.32 -32.45 -37.66
C ASP A 356 -5.66 -33.95 -37.63
N VAL A 357 -6.21 -34.47 -38.73
CA VAL A 357 -6.57 -35.87 -38.92
C VAL A 357 -5.70 -36.57 -39.95
N ASP A 358 -4.85 -35.81 -40.64
CA ASP A 358 -3.84 -36.29 -41.55
C ASP A 358 -2.64 -36.75 -40.73
N PRO A 359 -2.33 -38.06 -40.71
CA PRO A 359 -1.13 -38.57 -40.07
C PRO A 359 0.15 -37.97 -40.68
N CYS A 360 0.06 -37.46 -41.92
CA CYS A 360 1.15 -36.93 -42.71
C CYS A 360 0.82 -35.57 -43.34
N PRO A 361 0.63 -34.52 -42.53
CA PRO A 361 0.06 -33.24 -42.97
C PRO A 361 0.82 -32.52 -44.08
N LEU A 362 2.08 -32.89 -44.34
CA LEU A 362 2.97 -32.23 -45.29
C LEU A 362 3.30 -33.09 -46.53
N ASP A 363 2.83 -34.34 -46.57
CA ASP A 363 3.13 -35.29 -47.63
C ASP A 363 1.87 -35.96 -48.19
N ALA A 364 1.45 -35.50 -49.36
CA ALA A 364 0.25 -35.99 -50.03
C ALA A 364 0.34 -37.48 -50.44
N ALA A 365 1.52 -38.10 -50.34
CA ALA A 365 1.69 -39.53 -50.52
C ALA A 365 1.27 -40.35 -49.30
N ASN A 366 1.17 -39.73 -48.12
CA ASN A 366 0.94 -40.32 -46.81
C ASN A 366 1.92 -41.46 -46.47
N ASP A 367 1.72 -42.04 -45.29
CA ASP A 367 2.24 -43.34 -44.89
C ASP A 367 1.74 -44.44 -45.86
N GLN A 368 2.60 -44.83 -46.81
CA GLN A 368 2.23 -45.67 -47.95
C GLN A 368 2.10 -47.15 -47.59
N ASP A 369 2.81 -47.61 -46.57
CA ASP A 369 2.85 -49.01 -46.15
C ASP A 369 2.22 -49.26 -44.77
N GLY A 370 1.96 -48.22 -44.00
CA GLY A 370 1.14 -48.21 -42.81
C GLY A 370 1.93 -48.32 -41.50
N ASP A 371 3.19 -47.93 -41.48
CA ASP A 371 4.10 -48.06 -40.33
C ASP A 371 4.13 -46.85 -39.38
N GLY A 372 3.46 -45.76 -39.76
CA GLY A 372 3.38 -44.52 -39.01
C GLY A 372 4.40 -43.46 -39.38
N LEU A 373 5.27 -43.70 -40.37
CA LEU A 373 6.15 -42.69 -40.97
C LEU A 373 5.58 -42.16 -42.28
N CYS A 374 5.73 -40.86 -42.49
CA CYS A 374 5.26 -40.21 -43.71
C CYS A 374 6.25 -40.42 -44.84
N GLY A 375 5.77 -40.60 -46.06
CA GLY A 375 6.58 -41.02 -47.20
C GLY A 375 7.72 -40.07 -47.60
N ASP A 376 7.72 -38.84 -47.10
CA ASP A 376 8.79 -37.86 -47.22
C ASP A 376 9.90 -38.01 -46.15
N VAL A 377 9.56 -38.60 -45.00
CA VAL A 377 10.45 -38.94 -43.88
C VAL A 377 10.91 -40.40 -43.95
N ASP A 378 10.05 -41.28 -44.46
CA ASP A 378 10.27 -42.71 -44.52
C ASP A 378 11.39 -43.05 -45.52
N SER A 379 12.46 -43.65 -44.97
CA SER A 379 13.64 -44.09 -45.72
C SER A 379 13.37 -45.39 -46.49
N CYS A 380 12.33 -46.12 -46.10
CA CYS A 380 11.83 -47.35 -46.67
C CYS A 380 10.33 -47.25 -47.07
N PRO A 381 9.94 -46.36 -48.01
CA PRO A 381 8.55 -45.93 -48.31
C PRO A 381 7.50 -47.00 -48.73
N LEU A 382 7.87 -48.27 -48.74
CA LEU A 382 7.06 -49.40 -49.20
C LEU A 382 7.20 -50.63 -48.28
N ASP A 383 8.02 -50.54 -47.24
CA ASP A 383 8.30 -51.59 -46.30
C ASP A 383 7.91 -51.17 -44.87
N PRO A 384 6.74 -51.61 -44.38
CA PRO A 384 6.18 -51.13 -43.12
C PRO A 384 6.90 -51.65 -41.87
N ASP A 385 7.89 -52.52 -42.08
CA ASP A 385 8.77 -52.98 -41.03
C ASP A 385 9.97 -51.99 -40.89
N ASN A 386 10.27 -51.15 -41.88
CA ASN A 386 11.45 -50.27 -41.92
C ASN A 386 12.78 -51.03 -41.73
N ASP A 387 13.86 -50.27 -41.60
CA ASP A 387 15.15 -50.74 -41.09
C ASP A 387 15.03 -50.96 -39.57
N ILE A 388 14.46 -52.12 -39.17
CA ILE A 388 14.13 -52.43 -37.76
C ILE A 388 15.37 -52.44 -36.86
N ASP A 389 16.50 -52.87 -37.39
CA ASP A 389 17.74 -53.04 -36.64
C ASP A 389 18.77 -51.92 -36.90
N GLY A 390 18.53 -51.04 -37.86
CA GLY A 390 19.29 -49.81 -38.06
C GLY A 390 20.59 -50.02 -38.85
N ASP A 391 20.72 -51.11 -39.60
CA ASP A 391 21.92 -51.44 -40.39
C ASP A 391 22.00 -50.66 -41.73
N GLY A 392 20.95 -49.91 -42.06
CA GLY A 392 20.80 -49.12 -43.27
C GLY A 392 20.11 -49.86 -44.42
N VAL A 393 19.52 -51.03 -44.17
CA VAL A 393 18.83 -51.88 -45.16
C VAL A 393 17.37 -52.11 -44.73
N CYS A 394 16.42 -51.83 -45.63
CA CYS A 394 15.01 -52.07 -45.33
C CYS A 394 14.75 -53.58 -45.06
N GLY A 395 13.97 -53.89 -44.02
CA GLY A 395 13.75 -55.26 -43.53
C GLY A 395 13.20 -56.25 -44.58
N ASP A 396 12.52 -55.77 -45.63
CA ASP A 396 12.04 -56.60 -46.74
C ASP A 396 13.16 -57.16 -47.64
N VAL A 397 14.34 -56.53 -47.61
CA VAL A 397 15.54 -56.92 -48.36
C VAL A 397 16.70 -57.38 -47.47
N ASP A 398 16.57 -57.25 -46.16
CA ASP A 398 17.53 -57.71 -45.15
C ASP A 398 17.45 -59.24 -44.92
N PRO A 399 18.58 -59.99 -44.97
CA PRO A 399 18.65 -61.40 -44.55
C PRO A 399 18.39 -61.64 -43.05
N CYS A 400 18.72 -60.68 -42.20
CA CYS A 400 18.60 -60.72 -40.75
C CYS A 400 17.86 -59.46 -40.22
N PRO A 401 16.56 -59.27 -40.57
CA PRO A 401 15.80 -58.01 -40.42
C PRO A 401 15.51 -57.52 -38.99
N PHE A 402 16.18 -58.08 -38.00
CA PHE A 402 15.98 -57.80 -36.58
C PHE A 402 17.32 -57.79 -35.83
N ASP A 403 18.45 -57.78 -36.56
CA ASP A 403 19.78 -58.00 -36.04
C ASP A 403 20.83 -57.21 -36.82
N ALA A 404 21.22 -56.07 -36.25
CA ALA A 404 22.08 -55.05 -36.87
C ALA A 404 23.50 -55.54 -37.18
N LEU A 405 23.91 -56.66 -36.58
CA LEU A 405 25.24 -57.26 -36.75
C LEU A 405 25.25 -58.35 -37.84
N ASP A 406 24.09 -58.67 -38.41
CA ASP A 406 23.86 -59.71 -39.43
C ASP A 406 24.43 -61.08 -38.97
N ASP A 407 24.94 -61.91 -39.87
CA ASP A 407 25.61 -63.19 -39.60
C ASP A 407 27.14 -62.97 -39.64
N SER A 408 27.73 -62.51 -38.53
CA SER A 408 29.14 -62.06 -38.45
C SER A 408 30.14 -63.17 -38.78
N ASP A 409 29.85 -64.41 -38.41
CA ASP A 409 30.74 -65.54 -38.59
C ASP A 409 30.39 -66.40 -39.84
N GLY A 410 29.23 -66.15 -40.44
CA GLY A 410 28.77 -66.75 -41.69
C GLY A 410 28.27 -68.18 -41.55
N ASP A 411 27.92 -68.62 -40.34
CA ASP A 411 27.46 -69.98 -40.05
C ASP A 411 25.97 -70.21 -40.36
N GLY A 412 25.24 -69.12 -40.62
CA GLY A 412 23.86 -69.09 -41.07
C GLY A 412 22.83 -68.88 -39.96
N VAL A 413 23.28 -68.42 -38.79
CA VAL A 413 22.46 -67.92 -37.69
C VAL A 413 22.80 -66.44 -37.51
N CYS A 414 21.80 -65.55 -37.46
CA CYS A 414 22.05 -64.14 -37.18
C CYS A 414 22.58 -64.03 -35.74
N ASP A 415 23.57 -63.16 -35.50
CA ASP A 415 24.33 -63.03 -34.25
C ASP A 415 23.45 -62.94 -32.99
N GLY A 416 22.33 -62.23 -33.03
CA GLY A 416 21.36 -62.10 -31.95
C GLY A 416 20.58 -63.38 -31.63
N GLN A 417 20.69 -64.41 -32.47
CA GLN A 417 20.17 -65.77 -32.26
C GLN A 417 21.28 -66.83 -32.21
N ASP A 418 22.53 -66.40 -32.35
CA ASP A 418 23.73 -67.22 -32.24
C ASP A 418 24.02 -67.48 -30.75
N GLN A 419 24.15 -68.76 -30.37
CA GLN A 419 24.40 -69.11 -28.98
C GLN A 419 25.85 -68.84 -28.57
N CYS A 420 26.79 -68.84 -29.52
CA CYS A 420 28.18 -68.46 -29.33
C CYS A 420 28.65 -67.55 -30.49
N PRO A 421 28.30 -66.24 -30.48
CA PRO A 421 28.68 -65.29 -31.52
C PRO A 421 30.18 -65.33 -31.85
N GLY A 422 30.52 -65.64 -33.10
CA GLY A 422 31.91 -65.80 -33.57
C GLY A 422 32.45 -67.24 -33.58
N GLY A 423 31.65 -68.21 -33.15
CA GLY A 423 32.00 -69.62 -33.07
C GLY A 423 30.84 -70.54 -33.46
N ASN A 424 31.14 -71.77 -33.88
CA ASN A 424 30.11 -72.65 -34.40
C ASN A 424 29.27 -73.33 -33.28
N ASP A 425 28.00 -72.99 -33.21
CA ASP A 425 26.97 -73.53 -32.30
C ASP A 425 26.80 -75.07 -32.30
N ALA A 426 27.40 -75.80 -33.23
CA ALA A 426 27.21 -77.25 -33.36
C ALA A 426 28.19 -78.11 -32.52
N LEU A 427 29.10 -77.51 -31.74
CA LEU A 427 30.11 -78.21 -30.94
C LEU A 427 29.81 -78.05 -29.44
N ASP A 428 29.67 -79.16 -28.69
CA ASP A 428 29.35 -79.22 -27.24
C ASP A 428 29.88 -80.56 -26.69
N ALA A 429 30.99 -80.53 -25.95
CA ALA A 429 31.86 -81.66 -25.63
C ALA A 429 31.40 -82.45 -24.40
N ASP A 430 30.91 -81.78 -23.36
CA ASP A 430 30.43 -82.40 -22.13
C ASP A 430 28.90 -82.60 -22.10
N ALA A 431 28.22 -82.03 -23.11
CA ALA A 431 26.79 -82.16 -23.38
C ALA A 431 25.90 -81.54 -22.29
N ASP A 432 26.37 -80.46 -21.66
CA ASP A 432 25.60 -79.66 -20.70
C ASP A 432 24.58 -78.72 -21.39
N GLY A 433 24.78 -78.45 -22.68
CA GLY A 433 23.93 -77.63 -23.53
C GLY A 433 24.48 -76.23 -23.84
N VAL A 434 25.69 -75.91 -23.38
CA VAL A 434 26.47 -74.73 -23.76
C VAL A 434 27.50 -75.16 -24.81
N PRO A 435 27.58 -74.51 -25.99
CA PRO A 435 28.55 -74.92 -26.99
C PRO A 435 30.00 -74.61 -26.57
N ASP A 436 30.94 -75.44 -27.03
CA ASP A 436 32.35 -75.49 -26.60
C ASP A 436 33.07 -74.12 -26.62
N PHE A 437 32.70 -73.26 -27.57
CA PHE A 437 33.34 -71.94 -27.73
C PHE A 437 32.96 -70.97 -26.60
N CYS A 438 31.78 -71.15 -26.00
CA CYS A 438 31.27 -70.27 -24.95
C CYS A 438 31.00 -71.00 -23.61
N ASP A 439 31.51 -72.21 -23.43
CA ASP A 439 31.50 -72.93 -22.15
C ASP A 439 32.81 -72.70 -21.35
N ALA A 440 32.69 -72.08 -20.17
CA ALA A 440 33.81 -71.78 -19.26
C ALA A 440 34.34 -73.02 -18.52
N CYS A 441 33.52 -74.08 -18.37
CA CYS A 441 33.94 -75.36 -17.84
C CYS A 441 33.60 -76.47 -18.87
N PRO A 442 34.24 -76.51 -20.07
CA PRO A 442 33.85 -77.37 -21.22
C PRO A 442 34.00 -78.89 -21.03
N ALA A 443 34.27 -79.31 -19.79
CA ALA A 443 34.41 -80.70 -19.38
C ALA A 443 33.68 -81.02 -18.06
N ASP A 444 33.07 -80.04 -17.39
CA ASP A 444 32.34 -80.20 -16.12
C ASP A 444 30.86 -79.81 -16.26
N PRO A 445 29.94 -80.78 -16.35
CA PRO A 445 28.53 -80.52 -16.59
C PRO A 445 27.77 -79.92 -15.40
N ASP A 446 28.41 -79.78 -14.22
CA ASP A 446 27.83 -79.07 -13.06
C ASP A 446 28.28 -77.59 -12.99
N ASN A 447 29.23 -77.18 -13.86
CA ASN A 447 29.77 -75.82 -14.08
C ASN A 447 30.11 -75.05 -12.78
N ASP A 448 30.35 -73.75 -12.87
CA ASP A 448 30.47 -72.86 -11.70
C ASP A 448 29.09 -72.60 -11.08
N SER A 449 28.76 -73.39 -10.04
CA SER A 449 27.41 -73.48 -9.48
C SER A 449 26.96 -72.25 -8.70
N ASP A 450 27.88 -71.42 -8.20
CA ASP A 450 27.56 -70.18 -7.49
C ASP A 450 28.16 -68.91 -8.11
N GLY A 451 29.00 -69.04 -9.14
CA GLY A 451 29.45 -67.94 -9.99
C GLY A 451 30.69 -67.23 -9.44
N ASP A 452 31.51 -67.90 -8.64
CA ASP A 452 32.70 -67.33 -8.00
C ASP A 452 34.00 -67.46 -8.83
N GLY A 453 33.90 -68.07 -10.01
CA GLY A 453 34.98 -68.31 -10.95
C GLY A 453 35.67 -69.68 -10.78
N LEU A 454 35.20 -70.53 -9.87
CA LEU A 454 35.71 -71.89 -9.68
C LEU A 454 34.66 -72.92 -10.12
N CYS A 455 35.04 -73.85 -11.01
CA CYS A 455 34.13 -74.96 -11.33
C CYS A 455 33.77 -75.74 -10.04
N ALA A 456 32.51 -76.15 -9.91
CA ALA A 456 31.95 -76.65 -8.65
C ALA A 456 32.67 -77.88 -8.06
N ASP A 457 33.47 -78.59 -8.87
CA ASP A 457 34.27 -79.73 -8.41
C ASP A 457 35.51 -79.33 -7.58
N VAL A 458 35.91 -78.05 -7.57
CA VAL A 458 37.08 -77.53 -6.85
C VAL A 458 36.81 -76.43 -5.80
N ASP A 459 35.58 -75.93 -5.67
CA ASP A 459 35.19 -74.85 -4.74
C ASP A 459 35.05 -75.30 -3.24
N PRO A 460 35.63 -74.56 -2.25
CA PRO A 460 35.40 -74.76 -0.80
C PRO A 460 34.00 -74.45 -0.25
N CYS A 461 33.27 -73.47 -0.78
CA CYS A 461 31.87 -73.17 -0.46
C CYS A 461 31.03 -73.17 -1.77
N PRO A 462 30.79 -74.33 -2.44
CA PRO A 462 30.18 -74.49 -3.80
C PRO A 462 28.77 -73.93 -4.06
N LEU A 463 28.21 -73.20 -3.10
CA LEU A 463 26.85 -72.65 -3.10
C LEU A 463 26.83 -71.23 -2.49
N ASP A 464 27.99 -70.63 -2.23
CA ASP A 464 28.16 -69.30 -1.64
C ASP A 464 29.39 -68.60 -2.22
N ALA A 465 29.16 -67.84 -3.29
CA ALA A 465 30.19 -67.11 -4.02
C ALA A 465 31.03 -66.11 -3.20
N ASN A 466 30.55 -65.75 -2.00
CA ASN A 466 31.28 -64.83 -1.12
C ASN A 466 32.30 -65.54 -0.23
N ASN A 467 32.29 -66.87 -0.18
CA ASN A 467 33.19 -67.67 0.63
C ASN A 467 33.24 -67.19 2.11
N ASP A 468 34.29 -67.52 2.86
CA ASP A 468 34.52 -67.10 4.26
C ASP A 468 35.35 -65.80 4.29
N GLN A 469 34.68 -64.63 4.28
CA GLN A 469 35.31 -63.32 4.02
C GLN A 469 36.20 -62.80 5.16
N ASP A 470 35.80 -62.98 6.42
CA ASP A 470 36.55 -62.49 7.58
C ASP A 470 37.39 -63.60 8.25
N GLY A 471 37.25 -64.86 7.79
CA GLY A 471 38.04 -66.00 8.20
C GLY A 471 37.64 -66.58 9.56
N ASP A 472 36.43 -66.31 10.04
CA ASP A 472 35.91 -66.84 11.31
C ASP A 472 35.43 -68.31 11.20
N GLY A 473 35.30 -68.82 9.97
CA GLY A 473 34.94 -70.20 9.66
C GLY A 473 33.47 -70.41 9.29
N LEU A 474 32.70 -69.35 9.05
CA LEU A 474 31.33 -69.39 8.53
C LEU A 474 31.32 -68.84 7.08
N CYS A 475 30.75 -69.58 6.12
CA CYS A 475 30.52 -69.00 4.78
C CYS A 475 29.54 -67.82 4.96
N GLY A 476 29.75 -66.72 4.21
CA GLY A 476 29.08 -65.44 4.43
C GLY A 476 27.55 -65.50 4.44
N ASN A 477 26.95 -66.47 3.76
CA ASN A 477 25.49 -66.67 3.77
C ASN A 477 24.91 -67.17 5.11
N VAL A 478 25.76 -67.61 6.05
CA VAL A 478 25.35 -68.07 7.40
C VAL A 478 25.80 -67.12 8.51
N ASP A 479 26.65 -66.14 8.20
CA ASP A 479 27.16 -65.17 9.17
C ASP A 479 26.24 -63.94 9.29
N SER A 480 25.95 -63.53 10.53
CA SER A 480 25.14 -62.34 10.82
C SER A 480 25.98 -61.08 10.90
N CYS A 481 27.31 -61.22 11.04
CA CYS A 481 28.27 -60.12 11.04
C CYS A 481 29.41 -60.40 10.02
N PRO A 482 29.14 -60.52 8.71
CA PRO A 482 30.03 -61.13 7.70
C PRO A 482 31.39 -60.46 7.46
N LEU A 483 31.64 -59.33 8.13
CA LEU A 483 32.83 -58.48 7.99
C LEU A 483 33.46 -58.15 9.36
N ASP A 484 32.87 -58.62 10.46
CA ASP A 484 33.32 -58.33 11.82
C ASP A 484 33.61 -59.63 12.58
N PRO A 485 34.89 -60.03 12.68
CA PRO A 485 35.27 -61.27 13.35
C PRO A 485 34.96 -61.28 14.86
N ASP A 486 34.57 -60.15 15.46
CA ASP A 486 34.20 -60.03 16.88
C ASP A 486 32.67 -60.06 17.14
N ASN A 487 31.81 -59.93 16.12
CA ASN A 487 30.33 -60.03 16.18
C ASN A 487 29.62 -59.06 17.17
N ASP A 488 28.29 -59.20 17.38
CA ASP A 488 27.49 -58.45 18.39
C ASP A 488 27.87 -58.86 19.83
N ILE A 489 28.67 -58.02 20.51
CA ILE A 489 29.32 -58.34 21.80
C ILE A 489 28.38 -58.17 23.01
N ASP A 490 27.51 -57.15 23.02
CA ASP A 490 26.67 -56.84 24.18
C ASP A 490 25.18 -57.24 24.01
N GLY A 491 24.81 -57.67 22.80
CA GLY A 491 23.57 -58.38 22.50
C GLY A 491 22.37 -57.46 22.30
N ASP A 492 22.60 -56.20 21.96
CA ASP A 492 21.57 -55.22 21.63
C ASP A 492 21.08 -55.36 20.17
N GLY A 493 21.83 -56.08 19.34
CA GLY A 493 21.53 -56.37 17.93
C GLY A 493 22.34 -55.55 16.93
N VAL A 494 23.34 -54.78 17.35
CA VAL A 494 24.23 -53.99 16.49
C VAL A 494 25.62 -54.63 16.44
N CYS A 495 26.23 -54.72 15.25
CA CYS A 495 27.61 -55.21 15.11
C CYS A 495 28.56 -54.28 15.87
N GLY A 496 29.53 -54.82 16.61
CA GLY A 496 30.35 -54.02 17.54
C GLY A 496 31.17 -52.90 16.90
N ASN A 497 31.46 -53.00 15.60
CA ASN A 497 32.09 -51.94 14.81
C ASN A 497 31.16 -50.76 14.45
N LEU A 498 29.84 -50.90 14.61
CA LEU A 498 28.81 -49.92 14.28
C LEU A 498 28.11 -49.33 15.50
N ASP A 499 28.36 -49.85 16.70
CA ASP A 499 27.74 -49.39 17.95
C ASP A 499 28.52 -48.19 18.57
N PRO A 500 27.88 -47.02 18.79
CA PRO A 500 28.46 -45.85 19.47
C PRO A 500 28.69 -46.03 20.97
N CYS A 501 27.90 -46.86 21.65
CA CYS A 501 28.09 -47.24 23.06
C CYS A 501 28.32 -48.79 23.14
N PRO A 502 29.42 -49.35 22.56
CA PRO A 502 29.65 -50.78 22.24
C PRO A 502 29.81 -51.76 23.42
N LEU A 503 29.43 -51.32 24.62
CA LEU A 503 29.45 -52.09 25.86
C LEU A 503 28.23 -51.77 26.77
N ASP A 504 27.33 -50.87 26.36
CA ASP A 504 26.20 -50.39 27.16
C ASP A 504 24.84 -50.61 26.47
N PRO A 505 24.02 -51.58 26.92
CA PRO A 505 22.78 -51.98 26.25
C PRO A 505 21.60 -50.98 26.31
N PHE A 506 21.81 -49.72 26.69
CA PHE A 506 20.75 -48.74 26.98
C PHE A 506 20.83 -47.41 26.20
N ASP A 507 21.86 -47.18 25.39
CA ASP A 507 22.02 -46.06 24.45
C ASP A 507 21.87 -44.62 25.01
N ASP A 508 21.84 -43.64 24.10
CA ASP A 508 21.65 -42.19 24.26
C ASP A 508 20.17 -41.84 23.98
N SER A 509 19.38 -41.58 25.04
CA SER A 509 17.92 -41.48 24.97
C SER A 509 17.37 -40.19 24.33
N ASP A 510 18.12 -39.09 24.37
CA ASP A 510 17.70 -37.81 23.77
C ASP A 510 18.56 -37.36 22.58
N GLY A 511 19.64 -38.09 22.28
CA GLY A 511 20.37 -38.01 21.02
C GLY A 511 21.36 -36.86 20.96
N ASP A 512 21.80 -36.34 22.10
CA ASP A 512 22.74 -35.23 22.20
C ASP A 512 24.23 -35.65 22.09
N GLY A 513 24.49 -36.96 22.01
CA GLY A 513 25.81 -37.56 21.87
C GLY A 513 26.45 -37.99 23.19
N ILE A 514 25.73 -37.98 24.31
CA ILE A 514 26.21 -38.40 25.64
C ILE A 514 25.36 -39.58 26.15
N CYS A 515 25.95 -40.78 26.31
CA CYS A 515 25.18 -41.93 26.82
C CYS A 515 24.54 -41.58 28.22
N ASP A 516 23.26 -41.92 28.42
CA ASP A 516 22.38 -41.50 29.53
C ASP A 516 22.99 -41.55 30.95
N GLY A 517 23.93 -42.48 31.17
CA GLY A 517 24.61 -42.63 32.44
C GLY A 517 25.48 -41.43 32.84
N GLN A 518 25.71 -40.44 31.96
CA GLN A 518 26.62 -39.31 32.14
C GLN A 518 25.99 -37.90 31.98
N ASP A 519 24.68 -37.80 31.75
CA ASP A 519 23.94 -36.54 31.49
C ASP A 519 23.54 -35.76 32.78
N GLN A 520 23.64 -34.41 32.74
CA GLN A 520 23.38 -33.48 33.86
C GLN A 520 21.93 -32.97 33.91
N CYS A 521 21.23 -32.84 32.78
CA CYS A 521 19.82 -32.43 32.66
C CYS A 521 19.00 -33.41 31.82
N PRO A 522 18.59 -34.56 32.40
CA PRO A 522 17.92 -35.63 31.65
C PRO A 522 16.71 -35.16 30.82
N GLY A 523 16.85 -35.15 29.50
CA GLY A 523 15.84 -34.76 28.52
C GLY A 523 15.91 -33.31 28.01
N GLY A 524 17.06 -32.63 28.14
CA GLY A 524 17.32 -31.29 27.60
C GLY A 524 18.81 -31.03 27.36
N ASP A 525 19.13 -30.12 26.44
CA ASP A 525 20.52 -29.82 26.03
C ASP A 525 21.30 -29.08 27.14
N ASP A 526 22.34 -29.72 27.67
CA ASP A 526 23.25 -29.20 28.70
C ASP A 526 24.13 -28.02 28.20
N GLY A 527 24.12 -27.72 26.91
CA GLY A 527 24.98 -26.71 26.25
C GLY A 527 24.49 -25.26 26.30
N ILE A 528 23.26 -25.00 26.77
CA ILE A 528 22.63 -23.66 26.74
C ILE A 528 22.54 -23.08 28.16
N ASP A 529 23.34 -22.04 28.43
CA ASP A 529 23.41 -21.27 29.69
C ASP A 529 23.56 -19.78 29.33
N SER A 530 22.46 -19.01 29.44
CA SER A 530 22.32 -17.66 28.89
C SER A 530 22.95 -16.56 29.74
N ASP A 531 23.05 -16.73 31.06
CA ASP A 531 23.67 -15.76 31.97
C ASP A 531 25.03 -16.21 32.54
N PHE A 532 25.46 -17.42 32.17
CA PHE A 532 26.74 -18.03 32.51
C PHE A 532 26.96 -18.24 34.01
N ASP A 533 25.89 -18.44 34.79
CA ASP A 533 25.95 -18.73 36.22
C ASP A 533 26.31 -20.21 36.52
N GLY A 534 26.25 -21.06 35.49
CA GLY A 534 26.59 -22.48 35.51
C GLY A 534 25.40 -23.43 35.69
N ALA A 535 24.16 -22.93 35.68
CA ALA A 535 22.94 -23.72 35.55
C ALA A 535 22.38 -23.60 34.12
N PRO A 536 22.17 -24.72 33.39
CA PRO A 536 21.56 -24.67 32.07
C PRO A 536 20.15 -24.08 32.10
N ASP A 537 19.80 -23.29 31.08
CA ASP A 537 18.56 -22.50 30.98
C ASP A 537 17.30 -23.33 31.28
N PHE A 538 17.28 -24.60 30.83
CA PHE A 538 16.13 -25.48 31.01
C PHE A 538 15.78 -25.76 32.49
N CYS A 539 16.74 -25.56 33.39
CA CYS A 539 16.57 -25.79 34.83
C CYS A 539 16.88 -24.57 35.72
N ASP A 540 17.05 -23.37 35.14
CA ASP A 540 17.32 -22.12 35.85
C ASP A 540 16.04 -21.27 36.15
N PRO A 541 15.83 -20.76 37.38
CA PRO A 541 14.67 -19.90 37.73
C PRO A 541 14.75 -18.42 37.29
N CYS A 542 15.94 -17.84 37.14
CA CYS A 542 16.20 -16.48 36.64
C CYS A 542 17.25 -16.55 35.50
N PRO A 543 16.90 -17.05 34.30
CA PRO A 543 17.87 -17.42 33.24
C PRO A 543 18.69 -16.29 32.61
N LEU A 544 18.56 -15.06 33.13
CA LEU A 544 19.22 -13.85 32.64
C LEU A 544 19.93 -13.08 33.77
N ASP A 545 19.79 -13.50 35.03
CA ASP A 545 20.33 -12.81 36.20
C ASP A 545 21.23 -13.74 37.03
N PRO A 546 22.57 -13.57 36.93
CA PRO A 546 23.52 -14.46 37.58
C PRO A 546 23.54 -14.35 39.12
N ASP A 547 22.90 -13.34 39.71
CA ASP A 547 22.82 -13.16 41.17
C ASP A 547 21.50 -13.72 41.77
N ASN A 548 20.51 -14.07 40.93
CA ASN A 548 19.20 -14.63 41.32
C ASN A 548 18.43 -13.76 42.37
N ASP A 549 17.29 -14.23 42.89
CA ASP A 549 16.52 -13.55 43.95
C ASP A 549 17.30 -13.54 45.30
N VAL A 550 17.93 -12.40 45.60
CA VAL A 550 18.86 -12.24 46.74
C VAL A 550 18.15 -12.14 48.09
N ASP A 551 16.97 -11.52 48.16
CA ASP A 551 16.29 -11.21 49.42
C ASP A 551 14.99 -12.01 49.65
N GLY A 552 14.56 -12.77 48.65
CA GLY A 552 13.48 -13.76 48.71
C GLY A 552 12.09 -13.18 48.46
N ASP A 553 11.98 -11.98 47.89
CA ASP A 553 10.71 -11.33 47.56
C ASP A 553 10.10 -11.78 46.21
N SER A 554 10.79 -12.69 45.50
CA SER A 554 10.44 -13.27 44.20
C SER A 554 10.65 -12.34 42.99
N LEU A 555 11.45 -11.29 43.14
CA LEU A 555 11.99 -10.51 42.04
C LEU A 555 13.48 -10.85 41.86
N CYS A 556 13.94 -11.02 40.61
CA CYS A 556 15.37 -11.18 40.33
C CYS A 556 16.08 -9.85 40.68
N GLY A 557 17.33 -9.91 41.15
CA GLY A 557 18.00 -8.78 41.79
C GLY A 557 18.31 -7.61 40.85
N ASP A 558 18.36 -7.88 39.55
CA ASP A 558 18.53 -6.88 38.49
C ASP A 558 17.31 -5.96 38.28
N VAL A 559 16.12 -6.38 38.76
CA VAL A 559 14.87 -5.63 38.64
C VAL A 559 14.29 -5.15 39.98
N ASP A 560 14.96 -5.43 41.12
CA ASP A 560 14.53 -5.01 42.46
C ASP A 560 15.14 -3.64 42.89
N PRO A 561 14.34 -2.59 43.17
CA PRO A 561 14.81 -1.29 43.68
C PRO A 561 15.41 -1.33 45.10
N CYS A 562 15.08 -2.35 45.90
CA CYS A 562 15.57 -2.52 47.26
C CYS A 562 16.14 -3.94 47.46
N PRO A 563 17.27 -4.30 46.82
CA PRO A 563 17.75 -5.69 46.61
C PRO A 563 18.09 -6.53 47.86
N VAL A 564 17.89 -5.97 49.05
CA VAL A 564 18.23 -6.58 50.34
C VAL A 564 17.15 -6.32 51.41
N ASP A 565 16.04 -5.67 51.06
CA ASP A 565 14.97 -5.27 51.97
C ASP A 565 13.58 -5.51 51.36
N SER A 566 13.08 -6.73 51.53
CA SER A 566 11.75 -7.24 51.14
C SER A 566 10.50 -6.37 51.46
N ALA A 567 10.63 -5.23 52.15
CA ALA A 567 9.55 -4.28 52.43
C ALA A 567 9.55 -3.03 51.53
N ASN A 568 10.65 -2.76 50.83
CA ASN A 568 10.84 -1.67 49.87
C ASN A 568 10.60 -0.25 50.45
N ASP A 569 10.62 0.78 49.60
CA ASP A 569 10.32 2.18 49.96
C ASP A 569 8.80 2.40 50.04
N ALA A 570 8.28 2.53 51.25
CA ALA A 570 6.85 2.48 51.54
C ALA A 570 6.11 3.79 51.25
N ASP A 571 6.78 4.95 51.30
CA ASP A 571 6.17 6.28 51.09
C ASP A 571 6.78 7.07 49.94
N GLY A 572 7.84 6.55 49.32
CA GLY A 572 8.41 7.06 48.08
C GLY A 572 9.37 8.23 48.28
N ASP A 573 9.85 8.46 49.50
CA ASP A 573 10.82 9.53 49.80
C ASP A 573 12.27 9.16 49.43
N GLY A 574 12.47 7.93 48.95
CA GLY A 574 13.76 7.38 48.53
C GLY A 574 14.55 6.72 49.67
N LEU A 575 13.94 6.52 50.84
CA LEU A 575 14.54 5.82 51.97
C LEU A 575 13.77 4.53 52.26
N CYS A 576 14.48 3.40 52.20
CA CYS A 576 13.91 2.10 52.59
C CYS A 576 13.39 2.18 54.04
N GLU A 577 12.25 1.53 54.32
CA GLU A 577 11.52 1.61 55.60
C GLU A 577 12.43 1.40 56.83
N SER A 578 13.46 0.57 56.69
CA SER A 578 14.43 0.26 57.74
C SER A 578 15.26 1.47 58.23
N VAL A 579 15.20 2.63 57.56
CA VAL A 579 15.97 3.83 57.91
C VAL A 579 15.16 5.15 58.01
N ASP A 580 13.84 5.14 57.85
CA ASP A 580 12.99 6.35 57.91
C ASP A 580 12.28 6.58 59.28
N ALA A 581 12.19 7.84 59.73
CA ALA A 581 11.64 8.28 61.02
C ALA A 581 10.20 8.81 60.94
N CYS A 582 9.76 9.29 59.77
CA CYS A 582 8.34 9.49 59.44
C CYS A 582 8.03 8.59 58.23
N PRO A 583 7.89 7.25 58.41
CA PRO A 583 7.88 6.22 57.35
C PRO A 583 6.70 6.28 56.34
N LEU A 584 5.90 7.32 56.43
CA LEU A 584 4.68 7.59 55.67
C LEU A 584 4.55 9.09 55.33
N ASP A 585 5.52 9.92 55.72
CA ASP A 585 5.60 11.35 55.43
C ASP A 585 7.04 11.73 55.06
N SER A 586 7.23 11.92 53.75
CA SER A 586 8.47 12.41 53.14
C SER A 586 9.02 13.73 53.70
N SER A 587 8.26 14.49 54.51
CA SER A 587 8.63 15.85 54.96
C SER A 587 9.23 15.93 56.37
N ASN A 588 8.92 14.98 57.26
CA ASN A 588 9.46 14.85 58.63
C ASN A 588 9.21 16.07 59.59
N ASP A 589 9.45 15.95 60.91
CA ASP A 589 9.16 17.00 61.94
C ASP A 589 10.19 18.15 61.97
N ILE A 590 9.78 19.35 61.56
CA ILE A 590 10.68 20.49 61.32
C ILE A 590 10.90 21.39 62.54
N ASP A 591 9.92 21.53 63.44
CA ASP A 591 9.95 22.53 64.52
C ASP A 591 10.15 21.94 65.92
N GLY A 592 10.05 20.62 66.01
CA GLY A 592 10.26 19.86 67.22
C GLY A 592 9.13 19.97 68.23
N ASP A 593 7.94 20.44 67.81
CA ASP A 593 6.70 20.32 68.57
C ASP A 593 6.23 18.85 68.66
N GLY A 594 6.84 17.96 67.86
CA GLY A 594 6.66 16.52 67.85
C GLY A 594 5.74 16.02 66.75
N LEU A 595 5.36 16.88 65.81
CA LEU A 595 4.53 16.56 64.66
C LEU A 595 5.39 16.56 63.39
N CYS A 596 5.29 15.49 62.59
CA CYS A 596 5.85 15.52 61.24
C CYS A 596 5.26 16.76 60.52
N ALA A 597 6.07 17.45 59.72
CA ALA A 597 5.75 18.81 59.26
C ALA A 597 4.54 18.88 58.35
N ASP A 598 4.17 17.77 57.74
CA ASP A 598 2.89 17.62 57.04
C ASP A 598 1.68 17.85 57.94
N VAL A 599 1.86 17.87 59.27
CA VAL A 599 0.79 18.04 60.25
C VAL A 599 1.02 19.14 61.32
N ASP A 600 1.98 20.08 61.19
CA ASP A 600 2.13 21.25 62.10
C ASP A 600 1.85 22.63 61.45
N PRO A 601 0.81 23.38 61.90
CA PRO A 601 0.42 24.69 61.36
C PRO A 601 1.16 25.92 61.91
N CYS A 602 1.92 25.82 63.01
CA CYS A 602 2.91 26.85 63.35
C CYS A 602 4.22 26.17 63.66
N PRO A 603 4.89 25.72 62.59
CA PRO A 603 6.08 24.88 62.65
C PRO A 603 7.31 25.67 63.10
N LEU A 604 7.17 26.54 64.12
CA LEU A 604 8.17 27.25 64.92
C LEU A 604 7.57 27.82 66.25
N ASP A 605 6.25 27.83 66.42
CA ASP A 605 5.53 28.40 67.57
C ASP A 605 4.44 27.45 68.09
N GLY A 606 4.70 26.76 69.20
CA GLY A 606 3.80 25.74 69.75
C GLY A 606 2.53 26.27 70.46
N ALA A 607 2.20 27.57 70.38
CA ALA A 607 0.87 28.11 70.70
C ALA A 607 0.03 28.42 69.45
N ASN A 608 0.73 28.58 68.34
CA ASN A 608 0.24 28.79 67.01
C ASN A 608 -0.49 30.13 66.82
N ASP A 609 -0.63 30.51 65.56
CA ASP A 609 -1.21 31.74 65.07
C ASP A 609 -2.75 31.64 65.09
N ILE A 610 -3.39 32.52 65.86
CA ILE A 610 -4.80 32.35 66.24
C ILE A 610 -5.72 32.90 65.15
N ASP A 611 -5.31 33.97 64.51
CA ASP A 611 -6.03 34.68 63.47
C ASP A 611 -5.29 34.72 62.13
N GLY A 612 -4.10 34.15 62.07
CA GLY A 612 -3.40 33.88 60.83
C GLY A 612 -2.53 35.03 60.36
N ASP A 613 -2.25 36.01 61.21
CA ASP A 613 -1.56 37.25 60.86
C ASP A 613 -0.04 37.15 60.94
N GLY A 614 0.45 35.95 61.21
CA GLY A 614 1.86 35.66 61.43
C GLY A 614 2.37 36.24 62.75
N LEU A 615 1.50 36.86 63.55
CA LEU A 615 1.74 37.21 64.93
C LEU A 615 1.02 36.20 65.79
N CYS A 616 1.79 35.19 66.20
CA CYS A 616 1.44 34.27 67.28
C CYS A 616 0.56 35.00 68.32
N GLY A 617 -0.62 34.46 68.61
CA GLY A 617 -1.73 35.27 69.14
C GLY A 617 -1.50 35.92 70.51
N ASP A 618 -0.33 35.73 71.13
CA ASP A 618 0.09 36.41 72.35
C ASP A 618 0.62 37.84 72.15
N VAL A 619 0.76 38.33 70.91
CA VAL A 619 1.34 39.66 70.59
C VAL A 619 0.51 40.61 69.73
N ASP A 620 -0.68 40.21 69.26
CA ASP A 620 -1.47 41.04 68.33
C ASP A 620 -2.49 42.00 69.03
N PRO A 621 -2.44 43.35 68.80
CA PRO A 621 -3.42 44.35 69.27
C PRO A 621 -4.81 44.21 68.67
N CYS A 622 -4.89 43.56 67.50
CA CYS A 622 -6.10 43.20 66.81
C CYS A 622 -6.16 41.68 66.66
N PRO A 623 -6.20 40.89 67.76
CA PRO A 623 -5.91 39.43 67.82
C PRO A 623 -6.95 38.51 67.15
N PHE A 624 -7.76 39.08 66.27
CA PHE A 624 -8.72 38.42 65.39
C PHE A 624 -8.74 39.08 63.99
N ASP A 625 -7.77 39.93 63.69
CA ASP A 625 -7.75 40.89 62.60
C ASP A 625 -6.29 41.25 62.24
N PRO A 626 -5.74 40.53 61.25
CA PRO A 626 -4.30 40.48 60.99
C PRO A 626 -3.58 41.81 60.75
N GLU A 627 -4.29 42.81 60.24
CA GLU A 627 -3.66 44.00 59.67
C GLU A 627 -3.72 45.28 60.55
N ASN A 628 -4.39 45.20 61.72
CA ASN A 628 -4.39 46.26 62.75
C ASN A 628 -4.98 47.64 62.29
N ASP A 629 -4.73 48.77 63.01
CA ASP A 629 -5.21 50.14 62.66
C ASP A 629 -4.11 50.88 61.90
N ALA A 630 -4.17 50.82 60.57
CA ALA A 630 -3.03 51.07 59.71
C ALA A 630 -2.82 52.56 59.33
N ASP A 631 -3.88 53.37 59.22
CA ASP A 631 -3.78 54.81 58.86
C ASP A 631 -3.88 55.79 60.04
N GLY A 632 -4.31 55.30 61.21
CA GLY A 632 -4.43 56.06 62.43
C GLY A 632 -5.63 57.01 62.47
N ASP A 633 -6.66 56.76 61.66
CA ASP A 633 -7.95 57.42 61.74
C ASP A 633 -8.79 56.91 62.95
N GLY A 634 -8.42 55.73 63.47
CA GLY A 634 -8.92 55.12 64.70
C GLY A 634 -9.88 53.94 64.51
N ILE A 635 -9.86 53.27 63.36
CA ILE A 635 -10.67 52.09 63.04
C ILE A 635 -9.72 50.90 62.70
N CYS A 636 -10.01 49.71 63.21
CA CYS A 636 -9.26 48.48 62.84
C CYS A 636 -9.60 48.11 61.39
N GLU A 637 -8.63 47.65 60.61
CA GLU A 637 -8.75 47.42 59.16
C GLU A 637 -10.01 46.65 58.77
N ASN A 638 -10.40 45.60 59.52
CA ASN A 638 -11.62 44.84 59.22
C ASN A 638 -12.95 45.62 59.32
N LEU A 639 -12.92 46.86 59.80
CA LEU A 639 -14.05 47.75 59.99
C LEU A 639 -13.89 49.08 59.23
N ASP A 640 -12.74 49.29 58.60
CA ASP A 640 -12.41 50.51 57.86
C ASP A 640 -12.56 50.27 56.36
N SER A 641 -13.33 51.14 55.69
CA SER A 641 -13.50 51.11 54.23
C SER A 641 -12.32 51.74 53.49
N CYS A 642 -11.50 52.55 54.18
CA CYS A 642 -10.28 53.15 53.66
C CYS A 642 -9.11 53.00 54.63
N PRO A 643 -8.64 51.76 54.85
CA PRO A 643 -7.76 51.39 55.98
C PRO A 643 -6.40 52.10 56.04
N LEU A 644 -6.01 52.78 54.96
CA LEU A 644 -4.71 53.41 54.75
C LEU A 644 -4.81 54.93 54.50
N ASP A 645 -6.02 55.49 54.38
CA ASP A 645 -6.27 56.88 53.99
C ASP A 645 -7.14 57.67 54.97
N PRO A 646 -6.56 58.63 55.70
CA PRO A 646 -7.30 59.47 56.62
C PRO A 646 -8.37 60.36 55.96
N ALA A 647 -8.31 60.56 54.64
CA ALA A 647 -9.26 61.38 53.89
C ALA A 647 -10.52 60.61 53.47
N ASN A 648 -10.47 59.27 53.45
CA ASN A 648 -11.53 58.36 52.99
C ASN A 648 -12.01 58.65 51.55
N ASP A 649 -12.97 57.87 51.04
CA ASP A 649 -13.59 58.05 49.73
C ASP A 649 -14.39 59.38 49.65
N ILE A 650 -13.88 60.36 48.89
CA ILE A 650 -14.39 61.74 48.87
C ILE A 650 -15.57 61.93 47.91
N ASP A 651 -15.56 61.28 46.75
CA ASP A 651 -16.58 61.45 45.71
C ASP A 651 -17.58 60.28 45.60
N GLY A 652 -17.34 59.21 46.35
CA GLY A 652 -18.29 58.14 46.64
C GLY A 652 -18.28 57.00 45.63
N ASP A 653 -17.18 56.82 44.91
CA ASP A 653 -17.00 55.79 43.89
C ASP A 653 -16.42 54.46 44.44
N GLY A 654 -16.03 54.45 45.71
CA GLY A 654 -15.47 53.31 46.41
C GLY A 654 -13.94 53.26 46.46
N LEU A 655 -13.23 54.27 45.92
CA LEU A 655 -11.78 54.42 46.04
C LEU A 655 -11.42 55.45 47.10
N CYS A 656 -10.34 55.20 47.83
CA CYS A 656 -9.86 56.11 48.87
C CYS A 656 -9.05 57.24 48.24
N ALA A 657 -9.26 58.47 48.70
CA ALA A 657 -8.80 59.69 48.02
C ALA A 657 -7.28 59.82 47.83
N ASP A 658 -6.46 59.06 48.56
CA ASP A 658 -5.00 59.02 48.40
C ASP A 658 -4.52 58.08 47.29
N VAL A 659 -5.33 57.08 46.93
CA VAL A 659 -5.09 56.11 45.85
C VAL A 659 -6.00 56.34 44.66
N ASP A 660 -7.01 57.18 44.81
CA ASP A 660 -7.88 57.65 43.76
C ASP A 660 -7.09 58.53 42.77
N PRO A 661 -6.90 58.10 41.51
CA PRO A 661 -6.22 58.89 40.48
C PRO A 661 -6.98 60.16 40.12
N CYS A 662 -8.30 60.14 40.35
CA CYS A 662 -9.25 61.18 40.02
C CYS A 662 -10.15 61.52 41.22
N PRO A 663 -9.61 62.08 42.33
CA PRO A 663 -10.27 62.23 43.64
C PRO A 663 -11.56 63.07 43.72
N LEU A 664 -12.06 63.53 42.57
CA LEU A 664 -13.21 64.41 42.41
C LEU A 664 -14.15 63.95 41.27
N ASP A 665 -13.80 62.90 40.53
CA ASP A 665 -14.58 62.33 39.44
C ASP A 665 -14.77 60.83 39.63
N SER A 666 -15.98 60.45 40.03
CA SER A 666 -16.39 59.08 40.35
C SER A 666 -16.31 58.07 39.20
N SER A 667 -15.93 58.52 38.00
CA SER A 667 -15.76 57.67 36.82
C SER A 667 -14.31 57.24 36.64
N ASN A 668 -13.37 57.85 37.37
CA ASN A 668 -11.94 57.59 37.30
C ASN A 668 -11.32 57.68 35.90
N ASP A 669 -10.03 57.39 35.85
CA ASP A 669 -9.30 57.02 34.64
C ASP A 669 -9.77 55.61 34.23
N GLN A 670 -10.68 55.54 33.26
CA GLN A 670 -11.39 54.32 32.89
C GLN A 670 -10.52 53.33 32.10
N ASP A 671 -9.44 53.82 31.50
CA ASP A 671 -8.56 53.04 30.63
C ASP A 671 -7.10 52.99 31.10
N GLY A 672 -6.70 53.89 31.99
CA GLY A 672 -5.39 53.88 32.63
C GLY A 672 -4.33 54.74 31.94
N ASP A 673 -4.70 55.66 31.05
CA ASP A 673 -3.77 56.57 30.36
C ASP A 673 -3.18 57.69 31.25
N GLY A 674 -3.74 57.86 32.46
CA GLY A 674 -3.39 58.89 33.42
C GLY A 674 -4.19 60.19 33.30
N LEU A 675 -5.27 60.22 32.53
CA LEU A 675 -6.26 61.26 32.41
C LEU A 675 -7.59 60.80 33.05
N CYS A 676 -8.27 61.71 33.72
CA CYS A 676 -9.60 61.40 34.25
C CYS A 676 -10.62 61.41 33.11
N ALA A 677 -11.59 60.49 33.14
CA ALA A 677 -12.58 60.33 32.08
C ALA A 677 -13.35 61.63 31.73
N ASP A 678 -13.48 62.57 32.67
CA ASP A 678 -14.09 63.88 32.40
C ASP A 678 -13.22 64.85 31.57
N VAL A 679 -11.94 64.54 31.40
CA VAL A 679 -10.95 65.30 30.63
C VAL A 679 -10.41 64.53 29.42
N ASP A 680 -10.63 63.23 29.38
CA ASP A 680 -10.17 62.36 28.31
C ASP A 680 -11.07 62.44 27.05
N SER A 681 -10.45 62.48 25.88
CA SER A 681 -11.13 62.39 24.58
C SER A 681 -11.39 60.96 24.12
N CYS A 682 -10.63 60.00 24.66
CA CYS A 682 -10.72 58.57 24.39
C CYS A 682 -10.89 57.81 25.71
N PRO A 683 -11.99 58.01 26.47
CA PRO A 683 -12.11 57.65 27.88
C PRO A 683 -12.21 56.15 28.17
N LEU A 684 -11.95 55.29 27.18
CA LEU A 684 -11.98 53.84 27.29
C LEU A 684 -10.72 53.21 26.68
N ASP A 685 -9.75 54.03 26.25
CA ASP A 685 -8.55 53.64 25.54
C ASP A 685 -7.28 54.30 26.09
N ALA A 686 -6.46 53.47 26.74
CA ALA A 686 -5.25 53.88 27.45
C ALA A 686 -4.21 54.52 26.53
N ASP A 687 -4.28 54.13 25.26
CA ASP A 687 -3.31 54.46 24.24
C ASP A 687 -3.69 55.77 23.53
N ASN A 688 -4.95 56.20 23.65
CA ASN A 688 -5.54 57.33 22.92
C ASN A 688 -5.36 57.18 21.39
N ASP A 689 -5.67 58.25 20.66
CA ASP A 689 -5.32 58.43 19.25
C ASP A 689 -3.78 58.50 19.07
N ILE A 690 -3.12 57.32 19.05
CA ILE A 690 -1.65 57.18 19.02
C ILE A 690 -1.05 57.73 17.73
N ASP A 691 -1.70 57.51 16.59
CA ASP A 691 -1.18 57.88 15.28
C ASP A 691 -1.69 59.24 14.77
N GLY A 692 -2.73 59.78 15.41
CA GLY A 692 -3.27 61.12 15.18
C GLY A 692 -4.29 61.20 14.05
N ASP A 693 -4.94 60.10 13.70
CA ASP A 693 -5.98 60.01 12.67
C ASP A 693 -7.37 60.48 13.17
N GLY A 694 -7.54 60.56 14.50
CA GLY A 694 -8.74 61.01 15.18
C GLY A 694 -9.69 59.90 15.65
N ILE A 695 -9.27 58.64 15.58
CA ILE A 695 -9.93 57.46 16.12
C ILE A 695 -9.15 57.03 17.38
N CYS A 696 -9.86 56.53 18.40
CA CYS A 696 -9.18 56.00 19.59
C CYS A 696 -8.65 54.61 19.25
N GLY A 697 -7.42 54.29 19.63
CA GLY A 697 -6.73 53.03 19.32
C GLY A 697 -7.47 51.75 19.71
N ASP A 698 -8.39 51.80 20.68
CA ASP A 698 -9.24 50.66 21.06
C ASP A 698 -10.34 50.32 20.04
N VAL A 699 -10.77 51.32 19.26
CA VAL A 699 -11.76 51.20 18.17
C VAL A 699 -11.13 51.39 16.80
N ASP A 700 -9.84 51.69 16.76
CA ASP A 700 -9.04 51.76 15.55
C ASP A 700 -8.61 50.34 15.16
N ALA A 701 -8.93 49.94 13.93
CA ALA A 701 -8.44 48.67 13.39
C ALA A 701 -6.91 48.72 13.17
N CYS A 702 -6.36 49.93 13.04
CA CYS A 702 -4.96 50.22 12.76
C CYS A 702 -4.35 51.24 13.72
N PRO A 703 -4.24 50.92 15.02
CA PRO A 703 -3.97 51.88 16.10
C PRO A 703 -2.63 52.62 16.05
N LEU A 704 -1.74 52.27 15.12
CA LEU A 704 -0.39 52.81 14.99
C LEU A 704 -0.14 53.45 13.61
N ASP A 705 -1.13 53.39 12.72
CA ASP A 705 -1.03 53.80 11.33
C ASP A 705 -2.19 54.69 10.90
N ALA A 706 -1.89 55.98 10.83
CA ALA A 706 -2.88 56.99 10.50
C ALA A 706 -3.46 56.87 9.08
N ASP A 707 -2.83 56.09 8.20
CA ASP A 707 -3.34 55.81 6.87
C ASP A 707 -4.35 54.63 6.84
N ASN A 708 -4.47 53.88 7.95
CA ASN A 708 -5.40 52.76 8.17
C ASN A 708 -5.28 51.64 7.13
N ASP A 709 -6.18 50.66 7.19
CA ASP A 709 -6.38 49.66 6.13
C ASP A 709 -6.94 50.35 4.86
N ILE A 710 -6.05 50.66 3.91
CA ILE A 710 -6.36 51.49 2.72
C ILE A 710 -7.19 50.71 1.70
N ASP A 711 -7.01 49.40 1.59
CA ASP A 711 -7.61 48.55 0.55
C ASP A 711 -8.69 47.58 1.08
N GLY A 712 -8.80 47.44 2.40
CA GLY A 712 -9.90 46.78 3.09
C GLY A 712 -9.68 45.28 3.37
N ASP A 713 -8.43 44.82 3.40
CA ASP A 713 -8.09 43.41 3.62
C ASP A 713 -7.88 42.99 5.09
N GLY A 714 -7.92 43.96 5.99
CA GLY A 714 -7.75 43.78 7.43
C GLY A 714 -6.31 43.93 7.92
N LEU A 715 -5.35 44.32 7.08
CA LEU A 715 -4.00 44.74 7.45
C LEU A 715 -3.85 46.26 7.38
N CYS A 716 -3.02 46.80 8.27
CA CYS A 716 -2.78 48.24 8.33
C CYS A 716 -1.68 48.63 7.36
N ALA A 717 -1.85 49.71 6.61
CA ALA A 717 -0.98 50.09 5.49
C ALA A 717 0.53 50.19 5.84
N ASP A 718 0.90 50.40 7.11
CA ASP A 718 2.29 50.42 7.56
C ASP A 718 2.95 49.05 7.78
N VAL A 719 2.14 48.01 8.05
CA VAL A 719 2.56 46.62 8.21
C VAL A 719 2.13 45.73 7.05
N ASP A 720 1.22 46.23 6.23
CA ASP A 720 0.79 45.65 4.98
C ASP A 720 1.96 45.70 3.96
N PRO A 721 2.46 44.53 3.51
CA PRO A 721 3.46 44.45 2.45
C PRO A 721 2.96 45.07 1.13
N CYS A 722 1.65 45.13 0.98
CA CYS A 722 0.88 45.45 -0.22
C CYS A 722 -0.23 46.49 0.05
N PRO A 723 0.11 47.73 0.51
CA PRO A 723 -0.81 48.71 1.13
C PRO A 723 -1.96 49.28 0.27
N ILE A 724 -2.16 48.76 -0.93
CA ILE A 724 -3.17 49.22 -1.90
C ILE A 724 -3.79 48.05 -2.67
N ASP A 725 -3.49 46.81 -2.29
CA ASP A 725 -3.86 45.58 -2.95
C ASP A 725 -4.43 44.57 -1.94
N ALA A 726 -5.76 44.53 -1.85
CA ALA A 726 -6.49 43.78 -0.82
C ALA A 726 -6.35 42.25 -0.86
N LEU A 727 -5.66 41.70 -1.87
CA LEU A 727 -5.33 40.27 -1.93
C LEU A 727 -3.94 39.98 -1.33
N ASN A 728 -3.22 41.02 -0.91
CA ASN A 728 -1.87 40.94 -0.37
C ASN A 728 -0.92 40.21 -1.32
N ASP A 729 0.13 39.67 -0.72
CA ASP A 729 1.03 38.66 -1.26
C ASP A 729 0.47 37.29 -0.83
N SER A 730 -0.36 36.69 -1.67
CA SER A 730 -1.10 35.45 -1.39
C SER A 730 -0.18 34.27 -1.11
N ASP A 731 1.05 34.30 -1.62
CA ASP A 731 2.02 33.21 -1.49
C ASP A 731 3.23 33.49 -0.58
N GLY A 732 3.38 34.74 -0.15
CA GLY A 732 4.34 35.19 0.86
C GLY A 732 5.75 35.44 0.33
N ASP A 733 5.93 35.73 -0.96
CA ASP A 733 7.21 35.91 -1.60
C ASP A 733 7.81 37.34 -1.62
N GLY A 734 7.01 38.33 -1.24
CA GLY A 734 7.37 39.74 -1.22
C GLY A 734 6.97 40.54 -2.47
N SER A 735 6.22 39.95 -3.40
CA SER A 735 5.47 40.58 -4.48
C SER A 735 3.98 40.59 -4.12
N CYS A 736 3.28 41.69 -4.41
CA CYS A 736 1.83 41.74 -4.20
C CYS A 736 1.12 41.09 -5.38
N ASP A 737 0.03 40.37 -5.17
CA ASP A 737 -0.75 39.65 -6.19
C ASP A 737 -1.02 40.49 -7.47
N SER A 738 -1.25 41.79 -7.33
CA SER A 738 -1.48 42.71 -8.47
C SER A 738 -0.25 42.96 -9.36
N VAL A 739 0.95 42.63 -8.88
CA VAL A 739 2.24 42.74 -9.59
C VAL A 739 3.03 41.43 -9.60
N ASP A 740 2.52 40.41 -8.93
CA ASP A 740 3.02 39.04 -8.87
C ASP A 740 3.01 38.40 -10.26
N ILE A 741 4.18 37.94 -10.68
CA ILE A 741 4.41 37.32 -11.98
C ILE A 741 4.10 35.81 -11.91
N CYS A 742 4.23 35.21 -10.73
CA CYS A 742 4.11 33.78 -10.46
C CYS A 742 3.17 33.46 -9.28
N PRO A 743 1.84 33.57 -9.45
CA PRO A 743 0.88 33.35 -8.37
C PRO A 743 1.04 32.00 -7.68
N GLY A 744 1.48 32.01 -6.42
CA GLY A 744 1.77 30.82 -5.62
C GLY A 744 3.24 30.66 -5.17
N GLY A 745 4.19 31.47 -5.65
CA GLY A 745 5.56 31.47 -5.12
C GLY A 745 6.55 32.45 -5.76
N ASP A 746 7.83 32.33 -5.34
CA ASP A 746 8.73 33.49 -5.22
C ASP A 746 9.30 34.14 -6.50
N ASP A 747 8.73 35.29 -6.86
CA ASP A 747 9.09 36.23 -7.93
C ASP A 747 10.56 36.70 -7.89
N SER A 748 11.19 36.68 -6.72
CA SER A 748 12.56 37.16 -6.53
C SER A 748 13.62 36.09 -6.83
N ILE A 749 13.18 34.84 -6.96
CA ILE A 749 14.01 33.71 -7.29
C ILE A 749 13.85 33.46 -8.79
N ASP A 750 14.86 33.85 -9.55
CA ASP A 750 15.02 33.59 -10.98
C ASP A 750 16.47 33.10 -11.14
N THR A 751 16.63 31.78 -11.05
CA THR A 751 17.93 31.13 -10.88
C THR A 751 18.73 31.13 -12.19
N ASP A 752 18.05 31.05 -13.33
CA ASP A 752 18.68 31.03 -14.65
C ASP A 752 18.75 32.40 -15.36
N LEU A 753 18.04 33.40 -14.81
CA LEU A 753 18.00 34.80 -15.23
C LEU A 753 17.35 35.02 -16.60
N ASP A 754 16.36 34.22 -16.96
CA ASP A 754 15.61 34.33 -18.21
C ASP A 754 14.45 35.36 -18.13
N GLY A 755 14.06 35.73 -16.90
CA GLY A 755 13.03 36.70 -16.58
C GLY A 755 11.66 36.11 -16.23
N VAL A 756 11.54 34.78 -16.11
CA VAL A 756 10.43 34.05 -15.48
C VAL A 756 10.93 33.56 -14.12
N PRO A 757 10.25 33.91 -13.01
CA PRO A 757 10.65 33.41 -11.69
C PRO A 757 10.43 31.91 -11.52
N ASP A 758 11.35 31.25 -10.79
CA ASP A 758 11.48 29.80 -10.60
C ASP A 758 10.18 29.08 -10.22
N PHE A 759 9.25 29.74 -9.53
CA PHE A 759 8.00 29.11 -9.12
C PHE A 759 7.01 28.89 -10.28
N CYS A 760 6.92 29.84 -11.20
CA CYS A 760 6.09 29.72 -12.41
C CYS A 760 6.90 29.51 -13.69
N ASP A 761 8.21 29.36 -13.54
CA ASP A 761 9.08 28.83 -14.56
C ASP A 761 9.03 27.30 -14.52
N PRO A 762 8.47 26.63 -15.55
CA PRO A 762 8.58 25.18 -15.67
C PRO A 762 10.05 24.73 -15.75
N CYS A 763 10.97 25.67 -16.04
CA CYS A 763 12.39 25.44 -16.26
C CYS A 763 13.35 26.33 -15.48
N PRO A 764 13.28 26.34 -14.12
CA PRO A 764 13.93 27.33 -13.25
C PRO A 764 15.46 27.45 -13.35
N LEU A 765 16.10 26.44 -13.95
CA LEU A 765 17.56 26.33 -14.04
C LEU A 765 18.06 26.46 -15.48
N ASP A 766 17.16 26.70 -16.44
CA ASP A 766 17.43 26.69 -17.86
C ASP A 766 16.76 27.81 -18.63
N ALA A 767 17.55 28.85 -18.89
CA ALA A 767 17.11 30.02 -19.63
C ALA A 767 16.74 29.77 -21.11
N GLY A 768 16.83 28.52 -21.58
CA GLY A 768 16.25 28.06 -22.85
C GLY A 768 14.73 27.86 -22.79
N GLY A 769 14.18 27.58 -21.61
CA GLY A 769 12.80 27.17 -21.40
C GLY A 769 12.54 25.76 -21.90
N ASP A 770 11.26 25.47 -22.14
CA ASP A 770 10.76 24.28 -22.81
C ASP A 770 10.34 24.67 -24.24
N SER A 771 11.15 24.27 -25.24
CA SER A 771 11.00 24.71 -26.63
C SER A 771 9.83 24.05 -27.38
N ASP A 772 9.41 22.86 -26.99
CA ASP A 772 8.36 22.10 -27.66
C ASP A 772 7.06 21.97 -26.84
N GLY A 773 7.07 22.35 -25.57
CA GLY A 773 5.92 22.61 -24.72
C GLY A 773 5.37 21.38 -24.01
N ASP A 774 6.23 20.40 -23.73
CA ASP A 774 5.86 19.12 -23.12
C ASP A 774 5.99 19.08 -21.59
N GLY A 775 6.56 20.12 -20.98
CA GLY A 775 6.78 20.21 -19.54
C GLY A 775 8.17 19.79 -19.07
N VAL A 776 9.11 19.49 -19.98
CA VAL A 776 10.53 19.23 -19.69
C VAL A 776 11.42 20.28 -20.37
N CYS A 777 12.46 20.70 -19.67
CA CYS A 777 13.26 21.87 -20.06
C CYS A 777 14.36 21.50 -21.04
N ASP A 778 14.61 22.32 -22.05
CA ASP A 778 15.60 22.09 -23.13
C ASP A 778 16.97 21.54 -22.67
N SER A 779 17.43 21.89 -21.47
CA SER A 779 18.71 21.45 -20.89
C SER A 779 18.71 20.05 -20.28
N VAL A 780 17.53 19.53 -19.93
CA VAL A 780 17.27 18.17 -19.42
C VAL A 780 16.35 17.37 -20.35
N ASP A 781 15.79 18.04 -21.37
CA ASP A 781 15.00 17.48 -22.45
C ASP A 781 15.86 16.44 -23.18
N LEU A 782 15.36 15.21 -23.11
CA LEU A 782 16.00 14.03 -23.68
C LEU A 782 15.64 13.89 -25.17
N CYS A 783 14.48 14.41 -25.59
CA CYS A 783 13.75 14.02 -26.79
C CYS A 783 13.31 15.18 -27.70
N SER A 784 14.00 16.31 -27.65
CA SER A 784 14.00 17.44 -28.59
C SER A 784 12.94 17.41 -29.70
N GLY A 785 11.75 17.94 -29.42
CA GLY A 785 10.64 18.13 -30.35
C GLY A 785 9.43 17.22 -30.12
N GLY A 786 9.37 16.49 -29.01
CA GLY A 786 8.28 15.61 -28.64
C GLY A 786 8.27 15.31 -27.14
N ASP A 787 7.15 14.76 -26.66
CA ASP A 787 6.74 14.78 -25.26
C ASP A 787 7.52 13.82 -24.35
N ASP A 788 8.35 14.37 -23.46
CA ASP A 788 9.16 13.68 -22.47
C ASP A 788 8.36 13.07 -21.30
N THR A 789 7.06 13.41 -21.17
CA THR A 789 6.22 12.92 -20.05
C THR A 789 5.50 11.62 -20.36
N VAL A 790 5.46 11.23 -21.63
CA VAL A 790 4.87 9.98 -22.09
C VAL A 790 5.97 8.95 -22.20
N ASP A 791 6.01 8.09 -21.19
CA ASP A 791 6.90 6.94 -21.06
C ASP A 791 5.99 5.75 -20.71
N THR A 792 5.52 5.04 -21.74
CA THR A 792 4.46 4.04 -21.63
C THR A 792 4.94 2.80 -20.87
N ASP A 793 6.23 2.47 -20.94
CA ASP A 793 6.82 1.31 -20.28
C ASP A 793 7.63 1.64 -19.01
N LEU A 794 7.88 2.93 -18.74
CA LEU A 794 8.50 3.47 -17.55
C LEU A 794 10.01 3.17 -17.42
N ASP A 795 10.75 3.05 -18.52
CA ASP A 795 12.22 2.88 -18.52
C ASP A 795 13.03 4.15 -18.30
N GLY A 796 12.37 5.32 -18.36
CA GLY A 796 12.99 6.63 -18.25
C GLY A 796 13.43 7.26 -19.57
N THR A 797 13.08 6.67 -20.71
CA THR A 797 13.18 7.19 -22.07
C THR A 797 11.78 7.41 -22.61
N ALA A 798 11.44 8.65 -22.96
CA ALA A 798 10.09 8.94 -23.43
C ALA A 798 9.77 8.31 -24.81
N ASP A 799 8.53 7.89 -25.03
CA ASP A 799 8.05 7.17 -26.21
C ASP A 799 8.48 7.82 -27.55
N PHE A 800 8.60 9.15 -27.59
CA PHE A 800 8.94 9.88 -28.81
C PHE A 800 10.38 9.67 -29.29
N CYS A 801 11.30 9.48 -28.36
CA CYS A 801 12.72 9.20 -28.60
C CYS A 801 13.09 7.76 -28.28
N ASP A 802 12.18 7.01 -27.68
CA ASP A 802 12.32 5.60 -27.42
C ASP A 802 12.15 4.79 -28.70
N SER A 803 13.08 3.86 -28.90
CA SER A 803 13.02 2.92 -30.02
C SER A 803 12.08 1.75 -29.71
N CYS A 804 11.77 1.54 -28.43
CA CYS A 804 10.97 0.44 -27.91
C CYS A 804 9.90 0.90 -26.91
N PRO A 805 8.92 1.73 -27.34
CA PRO A 805 8.03 2.49 -26.44
C PRO A 805 7.03 1.67 -25.60
N LEU A 806 7.15 0.35 -25.57
CA LEU A 806 6.26 -0.56 -24.84
C LEU A 806 7.06 -1.54 -23.98
N ASP A 807 8.38 -1.43 -23.97
CA ASP A 807 9.28 -2.35 -23.30
C ASP A 807 10.31 -1.62 -22.44
N ALA A 808 10.14 -1.77 -21.13
CA ALA A 808 10.91 -1.05 -20.14
C ALA A 808 12.40 -1.45 -20.10
N ASP A 809 12.69 -2.61 -20.68
CA ASP A 809 14.04 -3.15 -20.79
C ASP A 809 14.70 -2.74 -22.12
N ASN A 810 13.93 -2.17 -23.06
CA ASN A 810 14.42 -1.58 -24.28
C ASN A 810 15.28 -2.58 -25.10
N ASP A 811 16.14 -2.11 -26.00
CA ASP A 811 17.14 -2.97 -26.69
C ASP A 811 18.38 -3.18 -25.78
N ILE A 812 18.25 -4.02 -24.73
CA ILE A 812 19.28 -4.22 -23.69
C ILE A 812 20.63 -4.66 -24.27
N ASP A 813 20.61 -5.51 -25.30
CA ASP A 813 21.82 -6.09 -25.87
C ASP A 813 22.35 -5.32 -27.10
N GLY A 814 21.51 -4.47 -27.70
CA GLY A 814 21.88 -3.52 -28.74
C GLY A 814 21.81 -4.07 -30.16
N ASP A 815 20.98 -5.08 -30.42
CA ASP A 815 20.80 -5.73 -31.71
C ASP A 815 19.76 -5.06 -32.63
N GLY A 816 18.95 -4.17 -32.06
CA GLY A 816 17.92 -3.39 -32.71
C GLY A 816 16.50 -3.98 -32.62
N ILE A 817 16.27 -4.97 -31.76
CA ILE A 817 14.98 -5.54 -31.39
C ILE A 817 14.68 -5.15 -29.94
N CYS A 818 13.41 -4.86 -29.65
CA CYS A 818 12.97 -4.54 -28.30
C CYS A 818 12.84 -5.83 -27.48
N GLY A 819 13.34 -5.85 -26.25
CA GLY A 819 13.36 -7.02 -25.36
C GLY A 819 12.00 -7.73 -25.14
N ASP A 820 10.88 -7.03 -25.28
CA ASP A 820 9.53 -7.60 -25.23
C ASP A 820 9.18 -8.45 -26.46
N VAL A 821 9.81 -8.15 -27.60
CA VAL A 821 9.70 -8.86 -28.88
C VAL A 821 10.91 -9.77 -29.11
N ASP A 822 12.03 -9.49 -28.44
CA ASP A 822 13.25 -10.24 -28.57
C ASP A 822 13.11 -11.62 -27.91
N ALA A 823 13.38 -12.66 -28.68
CA ALA A 823 13.42 -14.02 -28.15
C ALA A 823 14.63 -14.21 -27.23
N CYS A 824 15.68 -13.38 -27.42
CA CYS A 824 16.92 -13.39 -26.69
C CYS A 824 17.32 -11.99 -26.17
N PRO A 825 16.55 -11.41 -25.23
CA PRO A 825 16.66 -10.00 -24.83
C PRO A 825 18.00 -9.57 -24.21
N LEU A 826 18.92 -10.50 -23.98
CA LEU A 826 20.22 -10.30 -23.33
C LEU A 826 21.40 -10.68 -24.23
N ASP A 827 21.14 -11.17 -25.45
CA ASP A 827 22.16 -11.61 -26.39
C ASP A 827 21.96 -11.04 -27.80
N ALA A 828 22.83 -10.08 -28.14
CA ALA A 828 22.73 -9.36 -29.41
C ALA A 828 23.03 -10.20 -30.66
N ASP A 829 23.62 -11.38 -30.48
CA ASP A 829 23.82 -12.34 -31.59
C ASP A 829 22.63 -13.31 -31.73
N ASN A 830 21.63 -13.20 -30.84
CA ASN A 830 20.40 -13.99 -30.80
C ASN A 830 20.67 -15.51 -30.75
N ASP A 831 19.64 -16.33 -30.95
CA ASP A 831 19.81 -17.76 -31.21
C ASP A 831 20.53 -17.99 -32.56
N LEU A 832 21.86 -18.06 -32.49
CA LEU A 832 22.75 -18.02 -33.64
C LEU A 832 22.75 -19.33 -34.45
N ASP A 833 22.44 -20.46 -33.82
CA ASP A 833 22.40 -21.78 -34.45
C ASP A 833 20.99 -22.38 -34.60
N GLY A 834 19.98 -21.78 -33.97
CA GLY A 834 18.56 -22.06 -34.17
C GLY A 834 17.99 -23.16 -33.28
N ASP A 835 18.60 -23.43 -32.12
CA ASP A 835 18.17 -24.49 -31.20
C ASP A 835 17.12 -24.04 -30.16
N GLY A 836 16.83 -22.75 -30.12
CA GLY A 836 15.89 -22.11 -29.21
C GLY A 836 16.49 -21.66 -27.88
N ILE A 837 17.83 -21.68 -27.73
CA ILE A 837 18.55 -21.16 -26.57
C ILE A 837 19.38 -19.94 -27.01
N CYS A 838 19.25 -18.86 -26.26
CA CYS A 838 20.00 -17.63 -26.53
C CYS A 838 21.48 -17.82 -26.23
N GLY A 839 22.36 -17.29 -27.08
CA GLY A 839 23.80 -17.52 -27.01
C GLY A 839 24.50 -17.02 -25.74
N ASP A 840 23.86 -16.17 -24.94
CA ASP A 840 24.32 -15.78 -23.60
C ASP A 840 24.05 -16.86 -22.52
N VAL A 841 23.00 -17.66 -22.71
CA VAL A 841 22.62 -18.80 -21.87
C VAL A 841 23.17 -20.11 -22.43
N ASP A 842 23.32 -20.18 -23.75
CA ASP A 842 23.78 -21.36 -24.44
C ASP A 842 25.27 -21.59 -24.15
N SER A 843 25.56 -22.76 -23.59
CA SER A 843 26.94 -23.22 -23.42
C SER A 843 27.63 -23.49 -24.75
N CYS A 844 26.84 -23.68 -25.82
CA CYS A 844 27.25 -24.07 -27.15
C CYS A 844 26.66 -23.20 -28.28
N PRO A 845 26.89 -21.86 -28.29
CA PRO A 845 26.18 -20.88 -29.14
C PRO A 845 26.37 -20.97 -30.66
N LEU A 846 27.03 -22.02 -31.15
CA LEU A 846 27.34 -22.26 -32.56
C LEU A 846 26.96 -23.68 -33.00
N ASP A 847 26.47 -24.52 -32.10
CA ASP A 847 26.09 -25.89 -32.34
C ASP A 847 24.71 -26.20 -31.78
N SER A 848 23.75 -26.33 -32.69
CA SER A 848 22.35 -26.58 -32.38
C SER A 848 22.07 -27.92 -31.66
N ASN A 849 23.07 -28.78 -31.51
CA ASN A 849 22.94 -30.05 -30.78
C ASN A 849 23.41 -29.94 -29.33
N ASN A 850 24.01 -28.82 -28.94
CA ASN A 850 24.56 -28.59 -27.61
C ASN A 850 25.53 -29.68 -27.14
N ASP A 851 25.79 -29.69 -25.84
CA ASP A 851 26.47 -30.75 -25.12
C ASP A 851 25.50 -31.93 -24.91
N LEU A 852 25.48 -32.87 -25.87
CA LEU A 852 24.56 -34.00 -25.96
C LEU A 852 24.71 -35.00 -24.80
N ASP A 853 25.92 -35.19 -24.29
CA ASP A 853 26.23 -36.18 -23.26
C ASP A 853 26.54 -35.57 -21.87
N GLY A 854 26.71 -34.25 -21.79
CA GLY A 854 26.81 -33.48 -20.55
C GLY A 854 28.23 -33.34 -19.99
N ASP A 855 29.27 -33.45 -20.82
CA ASP A 855 30.68 -33.37 -20.42
C ASP A 855 31.27 -31.94 -20.40
N GLY A 856 30.51 -30.97 -20.92
CA GLY A 856 30.88 -29.58 -21.06
C GLY A 856 31.60 -29.20 -22.36
N ILE A 857 31.59 -30.05 -23.38
CA ILE A 857 32.11 -29.81 -24.72
C ILE A 857 30.94 -29.83 -25.73
N CYS A 858 30.88 -28.82 -26.59
CA CYS A 858 29.83 -28.72 -27.60
C CYS A 858 30.02 -29.77 -28.69
N GLY A 859 28.94 -30.41 -29.13
CA GLY A 859 28.98 -31.54 -30.07
C GLY A 859 29.70 -31.28 -31.40
N ASP A 860 29.78 -30.03 -31.86
CA ASP A 860 30.54 -29.63 -33.06
C ASP A 860 32.06 -29.61 -32.85
N VAL A 861 32.50 -29.43 -31.61
CA VAL A 861 33.91 -29.46 -31.16
C VAL A 861 34.26 -30.81 -30.56
N ASP A 862 33.27 -31.50 -30.02
CA ASP A 862 33.43 -32.77 -29.36
C ASP A 862 33.80 -33.87 -30.37
N ALA A 863 34.88 -34.58 -30.07
CA ALA A 863 35.30 -35.73 -30.86
C ALA A 863 34.42 -36.95 -30.56
N CYS A 864 33.77 -36.96 -29.39
CA CYS A 864 32.95 -38.03 -28.85
C CYS A 864 31.59 -37.53 -28.35
N PRO A 865 30.73 -36.96 -29.23
CA PRO A 865 29.54 -36.19 -28.84
C PRO A 865 28.40 -36.97 -28.15
N LEU A 866 28.61 -38.24 -27.82
CA LEU A 866 27.63 -39.14 -27.20
C LEU A 866 28.22 -39.86 -25.97
N ASP A 867 29.48 -39.59 -25.65
CA ASP A 867 30.22 -40.23 -24.59
C ASP A 867 30.92 -39.20 -23.71
N ALA A 868 30.30 -38.92 -22.57
CA ALA A 868 30.75 -37.88 -21.66
C ALA A 868 32.14 -38.13 -21.06
N ASP A 869 32.61 -39.38 -21.13
CA ASP A 869 33.92 -39.78 -20.65
C ASP A 869 35.02 -39.53 -21.72
N ASN A 870 34.62 -39.27 -22.97
CA ASN A 870 35.49 -39.05 -24.14
C ASN A 870 36.51 -40.18 -24.38
N ASP A 871 37.46 -39.92 -25.26
CA ASP A 871 38.71 -40.67 -25.41
C ASP A 871 39.58 -40.54 -24.13
N ILE A 872 39.24 -41.34 -23.08
CA ILE A 872 39.87 -41.31 -21.75
C ILE A 872 41.37 -41.57 -21.83
N ASP A 873 41.80 -42.50 -22.68
CA ASP A 873 43.18 -42.96 -22.74
C ASP A 873 44.02 -42.30 -23.86
N GLY A 874 43.37 -41.60 -24.79
CA GLY A 874 43.98 -40.76 -25.81
C GLY A 874 44.39 -41.49 -27.09
N ASP A 875 43.77 -42.63 -27.40
CA ASP A 875 44.05 -43.45 -28.57
C ASP A 875 43.32 -42.98 -29.85
N GLY A 876 42.30 -42.12 -29.68
CA GLY A 876 41.47 -41.53 -30.72
C GLY A 876 40.14 -42.25 -30.98
N ILE A 877 39.71 -43.15 -30.10
CA ILE A 877 38.41 -43.82 -30.08
C ILE A 877 37.65 -43.36 -28.83
N CYS A 878 36.35 -43.14 -28.95
CA CYS A 878 35.50 -42.75 -27.84
C CYS A 878 35.28 -43.94 -26.91
N GLY A 879 35.30 -43.72 -25.59
CA GLY A 879 35.26 -44.79 -24.59
C GLY A 879 34.01 -45.66 -24.64
N ASP A 880 32.89 -45.14 -25.15
CA ASP A 880 31.66 -45.88 -25.44
C ASP A 880 31.77 -46.89 -26.61
N VAL A 881 32.68 -46.62 -27.55
CA VAL A 881 32.99 -47.46 -28.72
C VAL A 881 34.29 -48.25 -28.54
N ASP A 882 35.13 -47.84 -27.58
CA ASP A 882 36.41 -48.48 -27.33
C ASP A 882 36.24 -49.82 -26.61
N GLY A 883 36.82 -50.88 -27.17
CA GLY A 883 36.87 -52.19 -26.53
C GLY A 883 37.81 -52.21 -25.32
N CYS A 884 38.71 -51.23 -25.23
CA CYS A 884 39.69 -51.06 -24.18
C CYS A 884 39.76 -49.62 -23.64
N PRO A 885 38.66 -49.07 -23.07
CA PRO A 885 38.48 -47.63 -22.81
C PRO A 885 39.51 -46.95 -21.87
N LEU A 886 40.43 -47.71 -21.29
CA LEU A 886 41.42 -47.23 -20.31
C LEU A 886 42.86 -47.53 -20.74
N ASP A 887 43.07 -48.20 -21.87
CA ASP A 887 44.37 -48.64 -22.37
C ASP A 887 44.56 -48.30 -23.85
N ALA A 888 45.26 -47.19 -24.10
CA ALA A 888 45.46 -46.65 -25.44
C ALA A 888 46.25 -47.53 -26.42
N ASP A 889 46.84 -48.62 -25.93
CA ASP A 889 47.50 -49.61 -26.77
C ASP A 889 46.49 -50.67 -27.30
N ASN A 890 45.27 -50.70 -26.76
CA ASN A 890 44.15 -51.59 -27.09
C ASN A 890 44.51 -53.08 -27.06
N ASP A 891 43.61 -53.91 -27.57
CA ASP A 891 43.90 -55.31 -27.89
C ASP A 891 44.86 -55.40 -29.10
N ILE A 892 46.17 -55.39 -28.80
CA ILE A 892 47.24 -55.34 -29.81
C ILE A 892 47.24 -56.59 -30.70
N ASP A 893 46.89 -57.76 -30.17
CA ASP A 893 47.04 -59.04 -30.87
C ASP A 893 45.71 -59.71 -31.28
N GLY A 894 44.58 -59.16 -30.82
CA GLY A 894 43.23 -59.49 -31.26
C GLY A 894 42.61 -60.66 -30.49
N ASP A 895 42.99 -60.88 -29.22
CA ASP A 895 42.50 -61.98 -28.39
C ASP A 895 41.35 -61.60 -27.43
N GLY A 896 40.95 -60.32 -27.41
CA GLY A 896 39.88 -59.77 -26.60
C GLY A 896 40.33 -59.23 -25.24
N LEU A 897 41.62 -59.21 -24.92
CA LEU A 897 42.17 -58.59 -23.71
C LEU A 897 42.94 -57.30 -24.06
N CYS A 898 42.73 -56.27 -23.25
CA CYS A 898 43.48 -55.02 -23.38
C CYS A 898 44.94 -55.25 -22.98
N ALA A 899 45.88 -54.65 -23.73
CA ALA A 899 47.31 -54.90 -23.58
C ALA A 899 47.86 -54.62 -22.16
N ASP A 900 47.20 -53.79 -21.36
CA ASP A 900 47.58 -53.50 -19.98
C ASP A 900 47.22 -54.62 -18.98
N VAL A 901 46.16 -55.38 -19.27
CA VAL A 901 45.69 -56.53 -18.47
C VAL A 901 46.04 -57.87 -19.10
N ASP A 902 46.47 -57.87 -20.36
CA ASP A 902 46.97 -59.04 -21.06
C ASP A 902 48.36 -59.47 -20.52
N PRO A 903 48.50 -60.70 -19.98
CA PRO A 903 49.79 -61.25 -19.58
C PRO A 903 50.80 -61.37 -20.73
N CYS A 904 50.31 -61.49 -21.97
CA CYS A 904 51.07 -61.67 -23.20
C CYS A 904 50.62 -60.72 -24.33
N PRO A 905 50.80 -59.38 -24.18
CA PRO A 905 50.20 -58.30 -25.01
C PRO A 905 50.49 -58.26 -26.52
N ILE A 906 51.16 -59.27 -27.07
CA ILE A 906 51.57 -59.35 -28.48
C ILE A 906 51.44 -60.77 -29.04
N ASP A 907 50.86 -61.68 -28.27
CA ASP A 907 50.74 -63.10 -28.53
C ASP A 907 49.34 -63.62 -28.16
N ALA A 908 48.41 -63.55 -29.11
CA ALA A 908 47.00 -63.92 -28.96
C ALA A 908 46.68 -65.38 -28.53
N LEU A 909 47.70 -66.23 -28.37
CA LEU A 909 47.54 -67.58 -27.80
C LEU A 909 47.87 -67.61 -26.30
N ASN A 910 48.31 -66.48 -25.74
CA ASN A 910 48.73 -66.29 -24.37
C ASN A 910 49.71 -67.38 -23.91
N ASP A 911 49.66 -67.69 -22.62
CA ASP A 911 50.41 -68.76 -21.97
C ASP A 911 49.52 -70.00 -21.89
N SER A 912 49.54 -70.84 -22.94
CA SER A 912 48.62 -71.98 -23.11
C SER A 912 48.73 -73.03 -22.02
N ASP A 913 49.87 -73.11 -21.32
CA ASP A 913 50.11 -74.10 -20.26
C ASP A 913 50.29 -73.50 -18.86
N GLY A 914 50.24 -72.18 -18.74
CA GLY A 914 50.17 -71.44 -17.48
C GLY A 914 51.49 -71.38 -16.72
N ASP A 915 52.62 -71.54 -17.40
CA ASP A 915 53.95 -71.59 -16.78
C ASP A 915 54.63 -70.22 -16.59
N GLY A 916 54.03 -69.17 -17.14
CA GLY A 916 54.50 -67.79 -17.14
C GLY A 916 55.28 -67.39 -18.39
N SER A 917 55.32 -68.22 -19.43
CA SER A 917 55.96 -67.95 -20.72
C SER A 917 54.91 -67.95 -21.83
N CYS A 918 54.77 -66.84 -22.54
CA CYS A 918 53.86 -66.78 -23.70
C CYS A 918 54.26 -67.82 -24.75
N ASP A 919 53.30 -68.47 -25.39
CA ASP A 919 53.47 -69.54 -26.37
C ASP A 919 54.52 -69.23 -27.47
N SER A 920 54.61 -67.97 -27.89
CA SER A 920 55.57 -67.51 -28.90
C SER A 920 57.04 -67.54 -28.45
N VAL A 921 57.27 -67.58 -27.14
CA VAL A 921 58.59 -67.67 -26.50
C VAL A 921 58.77 -68.95 -25.67
N ASP A 922 57.70 -69.73 -25.50
CA ASP A 922 57.67 -71.05 -24.85
C ASP A 922 58.57 -72.06 -25.58
N ILE A 923 59.49 -72.63 -24.81
CA ILE A 923 60.49 -73.61 -25.27
C ILE A 923 59.85 -75.00 -25.34
N CYS A 924 58.89 -75.32 -24.47
CA CYS A 924 58.29 -76.63 -24.29
C CYS A 924 56.76 -76.61 -24.19
N PRO A 925 56.07 -76.42 -25.35
CA PRO A 925 54.62 -76.32 -25.42
C PRO A 925 53.86 -77.44 -24.69
N GLY A 926 53.14 -77.06 -23.64
CA GLY A 926 52.31 -77.94 -22.81
C GLY A 926 52.96 -78.39 -21.49
N GLY A 927 54.09 -77.81 -21.09
CA GLY A 927 54.66 -78.02 -19.77
C GLY A 927 55.77 -77.03 -19.37
N ASP A 928 55.78 -76.70 -18.08
CA ASP A 928 56.63 -75.70 -17.42
C ASP A 928 58.12 -75.65 -17.81
N ASP A 929 58.49 -74.60 -18.56
CA ASP A 929 59.83 -74.19 -19.01
C ASP A 929 60.81 -73.94 -17.86
N SER A 930 60.30 -73.69 -16.65
CA SER A 930 61.12 -73.44 -15.47
C SER A 930 61.67 -74.72 -14.82
N ILE A 931 61.18 -75.89 -15.25
CA ILE A 931 61.58 -77.20 -14.73
C ILE A 931 62.55 -77.88 -15.69
N ASP A 932 63.85 -77.72 -15.39
CA ASP A 932 64.96 -78.42 -16.05
C ASP A 932 65.81 -79.09 -14.94
N THR A 933 65.62 -80.39 -14.73
CA THR A 933 66.17 -81.14 -13.60
C THR A 933 67.66 -81.44 -13.77
N ASP A 934 68.12 -81.68 -15.00
CA ASP A 934 69.52 -82.02 -15.28
C ASP A 934 70.36 -80.81 -15.77
N LEU A 935 69.69 -79.68 -16.02
CA LEU A 935 70.23 -78.36 -16.32
C LEU A 935 70.96 -78.30 -17.67
N ASP A 936 70.50 -79.06 -18.67
CA ASP A 936 71.06 -79.04 -20.01
C ASP A 936 70.48 -77.94 -20.93
N GLY A 937 69.42 -77.27 -20.47
CA GLY A 937 68.73 -76.18 -21.16
C GLY A 937 67.51 -76.62 -21.98
N ILE A 938 67.10 -77.88 -21.88
CA ILE A 938 65.83 -78.41 -22.39
C ILE A 938 64.96 -78.77 -21.17
N PRO A 939 63.79 -78.15 -21.00
CA PRO A 939 62.86 -78.49 -19.91
C PRO A 939 62.48 -79.98 -19.86
N ASP A 940 62.23 -80.50 -18.65
CA ASP A 940 62.03 -81.93 -18.38
C ASP A 940 60.87 -82.54 -19.20
N PHE A 941 59.83 -81.74 -19.48
CA PHE A 941 58.62 -82.22 -20.16
C PHE A 941 58.88 -82.60 -21.63
N CYS A 942 59.75 -81.83 -22.28
CA CYS A 942 60.12 -81.98 -23.68
C CYS A 942 61.49 -82.65 -23.87
N ASP A 943 62.20 -82.95 -22.76
CA ASP A 943 63.45 -83.69 -22.78
C ASP A 943 63.20 -85.22 -22.78
N PRO A 944 63.68 -85.96 -23.81
CA PRO A 944 63.65 -87.43 -23.80
C PRO A 944 64.57 -88.07 -22.74
N CYS A 945 65.53 -87.33 -22.19
CA CYS A 945 66.49 -87.79 -21.17
C CYS A 945 66.56 -86.86 -19.93
N PRO A 946 65.43 -86.59 -19.24
CA PRO A 946 65.24 -85.50 -18.26
C PRO A 946 66.03 -85.64 -16.94
N LEU A 947 66.96 -86.59 -16.86
CA LEU A 947 67.80 -86.86 -15.70
C LEU A 947 69.28 -87.04 -16.07
N ASP A 948 69.63 -86.88 -17.35
CA ASP A 948 70.95 -87.13 -17.90
C ASP A 948 71.38 -85.99 -18.81
N ALA A 949 72.08 -85.01 -18.24
CA ALA A 949 72.60 -83.83 -18.95
C ALA A 949 73.59 -84.14 -20.11
N GLY A 950 73.93 -85.41 -20.34
CA GLY A 950 74.62 -85.86 -21.55
C GLY A 950 73.70 -86.01 -22.77
N GLY A 951 72.39 -86.08 -22.54
CA GLY A 951 71.36 -86.37 -23.52
C GLY A 951 71.48 -87.76 -24.13
N ASP A 952 70.95 -87.89 -25.34
CA ASP A 952 71.15 -89.01 -26.25
C ASP A 952 72.10 -88.55 -27.38
N SER A 953 73.40 -88.79 -27.21
CA SER A 953 74.45 -88.25 -28.09
C SER A 953 74.38 -88.76 -29.53
N ASP A 954 73.76 -89.92 -29.77
CA ASP A 954 73.67 -90.53 -31.10
C ASP A 954 72.25 -90.66 -31.66
N GLY A 955 71.23 -90.33 -30.87
CA GLY A 955 69.85 -90.15 -31.27
C GLY A 955 69.09 -91.47 -31.44
N ASP A 956 69.50 -92.54 -30.76
CA ASP A 956 68.90 -93.86 -30.88
C ASP A 956 67.72 -94.11 -29.90
N GLY A 957 67.46 -93.15 -29.00
CA GLY A 957 66.41 -93.17 -27.99
C GLY A 957 66.83 -93.78 -26.64
N VAL A 958 68.13 -93.99 -26.42
CA VAL A 958 68.71 -94.40 -25.12
C VAL A 958 69.65 -93.31 -24.61
N CYS A 959 69.48 -92.90 -23.36
CA CYS A 959 70.34 -91.86 -22.78
C CYS A 959 71.79 -92.34 -22.67
N ASP A 960 72.76 -91.43 -22.84
CA ASP A 960 74.20 -91.71 -22.83
C ASP A 960 74.67 -92.50 -21.59
N SER A 961 74.04 -92.30 -20.43
CA SER A 961 74.37 -93.02 -19.19
C SER A 961 73.95 -94.50 -19.20
N GLU A 962 73.05 -94.86 -20.11
CA GLU A 962 72.45 -96.18 -20.27
C GLU A 962 72.83 -96.86 -21.60
N ASP A 963 73.43 -96.10 -22.53
CA ASP A 963 73.98 -96.52 -23.82
C ASP A 963 75.14 -97.52 -23.67
N LEU A 964 74.98 -98.69 -24.31
CA LEU A 964 75.95 -99.78 -24.28
C LEU A 964 77.09 -99.59 -25.30
N CYS A 965 76.87 -98.82 -26.37
CA CYS A 965 77.75 -98.67 -27.52
C CYS A 965 78.01 -97.24 -28.02
N ALA A 966 77.96 -96.23 -27.15
CA ALA A 966 78.60 -94.92 -27.25
C ALA A 966 78.91 -94.43 -28.68
N GLY A 967 77.90 -93.84 -29.33
CA GLY A 967 78.03 -93.22 -30.65
C GLY A 967 77.48 -94.04 -31.83
N GLY A 968 76.71 -95.09 -31.55
CA GLY A 968 75.93 -95.80 -32.54
C GLY A 968 74.85 -96.71 -31.93
N ASP A 969 73.71 -96.76 -32.62
CA ASP A 969 72.47 -97.49 -32.28
C ASP A 969 72.65 -98.87 -31.63
N ASP A 970 72.24 -98.98 -30.36
CA ASP A 970 72.26 -100.19 -29.53
C ASP A 970 71.33 -101.31 -30.05
N GLY A 971 70.36 -100.96 -30.90
CA GLY A 971 69.36 -101.86 -31.47
C GLY A 971 69.83 -102.69 -32.67
N VAL A 972 71.02 -102.41 -33.22
CA VAL A 972 71.51 -103.02 -34.46
C VAL A 972 72.62 -104.06 -34.19
N ASP A 973 72.27 -105.35 -34.21
CA ASP A 973 73.19 -106.50 -34.13
C ASP A 973 72.91 -107.44 -35.33
N SER A 974 73.76 -107.37 -36.35
CA SER A 974 73.56 -108.00 -37.66
C SER A 974 73.87 -109.49 -37.67
N ASP A 975 74.79 -109.97 -36.84
CA ASP A 975 75.16 -111.38 -36.78
C ASP A 975 74.59 -112.13 -35.55
N LEU A 976 73.93 -111.38 -34.66
CA LEU A 976 73.15 -111.85 -33.52
C LEU A 976 74.02 -112.55 -32.46
N ASP A 977 75.26 -112.10 -32.29
CA ASP A 977 76.16 -112.58 -31.24
C ASP A 977 75.92 -111.90 -29.87
N GLY A 978 75.11 -110.83 -29.85
CA GLY A 978 74.72 -110.08 -28.66
C GLY A 978 75.58 -108.84 -28.40
N ILE A 979 76.44 -108.43 -29.33
CA ILE A 979 77.18 -107.17 -29.33
C ILE A 979 76.67 -106.33 -30.51
N ALA A 980 76.31 -105.06 -30.28
CA ALA A 980 75.81 -104.22 -31.37
C ALA A 980 76.92 -103.97 -32.43
N ASP A 981 76.51 -103.85 -33.69
CA ASP A 981 77.40 -103.79 -34.87
C ASP A 981 78.46 -102.69 -34.77
N PHE A 982 78.12 -101.55 -34.16
CA PHE A 982 79.00 -100.40 -34.07
C PHE A 982 80.20 -100.65 -33.14
N CYS A 983 79.99 -101.46 -32.11
CA CYS A 983 80.97 -101.82 -31.08
C CYS A 983 81.51 -103.25 -31.28
N ASP A 984 81.01 -103.99 -32.27
CA ASP A 984 81.56 -105.28 -32.69
C ASP A 984 82.73 -105.14 -33.71
N SER A 985 83.76 -105.96 -33.48
CA SER A 985 84.98 -105.98 -34.29
C SER A 985 84.83 -106.77 -35.59
N CYS A 986 83.87 -107.69 -35.65
CA CYS A 986 83.57 -108.52 -36.83
C CYS A 986 82.06 -108.62 -37.09
N PRO A 987 81.35 -107.50 -37.38
CA PRO A 987 79.89 -107.33 -37.32
C PRO A 987 79.05 -108.11 -38.36
N LEU A 988 79.64 -109.14 -38.98
CA LEU A 988 78.98 -110.02 -39.95
C LEU A 988 79.37 -111.49 -39.74
N ASP A 989 80.08 -111.81 -38.65
CA ASP A 989 80.58 -113.14 -38.33
C ASP A 989 80.36 -113.46 -36.86
N ALA A 990 79.25 -114.15 -36.59
CA ALA A 990 78.84 -114.54 -35.24
C ALA A 990 79.84 -115.46 -34.49
N ASP A 991 80.83 -116.04 -35.19
CA ASP A 991 81.90 -116.81 -34.54
C ASP A 991 83.11 -115.93 -34.15
N ASN A 992 83.12 -114.68 -34.60
CA ASN A 992 84.08 -113.60 -34.30
C ASN A 992 85.55 -114.01 -34.53
N ASP A 993 85.81 -114.72 -35.64
CA ASP A 993 87.14 -115.08 -36.14
C ASP A 993 87.37 -114.54 -37.58
N ILE A 994 88.63 -114.24 -37.94
CA ILE A 994 88.93 -113.47 -39.16
C ILE A 994 88.93 -114.32 -40.45
N ASP A 995 88.95 -115.66 -40.36
CA ASP A 995 89.13 -116.53 -41.53
C ASP A 995 88.11 -117.66 -41.72
N GLY A 996 87.12 -117.78 -40.84
CA GLY A 996 85.87 -118.53 -41.04
C GLY A 996 86.03 -120.05 -41.05
N ASP A 997 86.93 -120.61 -40.24
CA ASP A 997 87.18 -122.06 -40.15
C ASP A 997 86.65 -122.75 -38.87
N GLY A 998 86.15 -121.96 -37.91
CA GLY A 998 85.38 -122.44 -36.75
C GLY A 998 86.22 -123.13 -35.67
N LEU A 999 87.53 -122.84 -35.56
CA LEU A 999 88.37 -123.27 -34.44
C LEU A 999 89.35 -122.16 -34.00
N PHE A 1000 88.98 -121.48 -32.91
CA PHE A 1000 89.70 -120.38 -32.25
C PHE A 1000 91.24 -120.39 -32.36
N GLY A 1001 91.76 -119.33 -32.98
CA GLY A 1001 93.17 -118.91 -32.95
C GLY A 1001 93.31 -117.45 -32.54
#